data_AF-A0A372QI71-F1
#
_entry.id   AF-A0A372QI71-F1
#
_cell.length_a   1.000
_cell.length_b   1.000
_cell.length_c   1.000
_cell.angle_alpha   90.00
_cell.angle_beta   90.00
_cell.angle_gamma   90.00
#
_symmetry.space_group_name_H-M   'P 1'
#
loop_
_entity.id
_entity.type
_entity.pdbx_description
1 polymer ?
#
loop_
_entity_poly.entity_id
_entity_poly.type
_entity_poly.pdbx_seq_one_letter_code
_entity_poly.pdbx_strand_id
1 'polypeptide(L)'
;KYSKFYKPEEIDVAFLPCSNSNSYAKHSECFINDKCKSIGFKIIREDLRSKAGDFGVRQNPNRVELINGLTENPPKNKSKAKEVFEYLNTQQESFTDSDWKKLKDFKFIPIQYESKLKKNSDVELIKPRDCYFKFNDKRQVQLNDFLPCVDFGTNANKFLAKCGVNYDLLFEDAHRLLFKSSRELWDLCKNNTKNYLHILEKIKDVDNKFPEKNLNKDDVLIAIKTDSKGNNSYCLASVKEIYINDDKVYHKNLNPFTPPENLRDFYKKLGCSSLHESVTKSVVPYGPIQKTKYSRQLQRIIRERASLFYLNHSEEHIRKDEKWLQKLKVREIEYMETSYKLGSITKNERNDITTNISQRNTITWILYVTPNSNLIDISQQLVNHIFTSHYQNIPYFNTILTAPLSNLKNMGIIHPKLQNDQPPQSTSNTLSSKHNEDISSENTRDLRNFLQVTIKSRYSNSESNINSIKTCIDENKMNYCETMPGYSMHCVGNLQKIELHIPTDVDQSEILSQSRIAPLSQFIYMLKDLADVFKVSPKAIHIFYDNSVNSIAFNRDGALFFNLKFYLELHEQKCKTKPTIDAMTYWFTIYCHVLAHNFIQLHNSEFEYYYSSFAQTYIPDFFELMRKREIQFKTFNVKTFWKDFNRILNRN
;
A
#
# COMPACT_ATOMS: atom_id res chain seq x y z
N LYS A 1 77.25 -33.14 -55.09
CA LYS A 1 75.94 -32.71 -54.52
C LYS A 1 75.22 -31.88 -55.58
N TYR A 2 74.01 -32.28 -55.98
CA TYR A 2 73.17 -31.52 -56.91
C TYR A 2 72.63 -30.21 -56.32
N SER A 3 72.86 -29.94 -55.03
CA SER A 3 72.41 -28.74 -54.31
C SER A 3 72.89 -27.41 -54.89
N LYS A 4 73.93 -27.39 -55.74
CA LYS A 4 74.37 -26.18 -56.46
C LYS A 4 73.55 -25.88 -57.72
N PHE A 5 72.82 -26.87 -58.24
CA PHE A 5 72.07 -26.80 -59.50
C PHE A 5 70.56 -26.99 -59.31
N TYR A 6 70.16 -27.67 -58.25
CA TYR A 6 68.76 -27.86 -57.89
C TYR A 6 68.25 -26.62 -57.14
N LYS A 7 67.41 -25.84 -57.80
CA LYS A 7 66.67 -24.73 -57.22
C LYS A 7 65.19 -25.10 -57.25
N PRO A 8 64.61 -25.57 -56.13
CA PRO A 8 63.22 -26.01 -56.09
C PRO A 8 62.28 -24.97 -56.70
N GLU A 9 62.51 -23.68 -56.43
CA GLU A 9 61.66 -22.56 -56.84
C GLU A 9 61.58 -22.36 -58.37
N GLU A 10 62.55 -22.88 -59.14
CA GLU A 10 62.56 -22.80 -60.60
C GLU A 10 61.89 -24.03 -61.25
N ILE A 11 61.45 -25.02 -60.46
CA ILE A 11 60.88 -26.29 -60.95
C ILE A 11 59.35 -26.24 -60.88
N ASP A 12 58.73 -26.03 -62.05
CA ASP A 12 57.28 -25.91 -62.19
C ASP A 12 56.56 -27.20 -62.63
N VAL A 13 57.25 -28.36 -62.54
CA VAL A 13 56.69 -29.66 -62.94
C VAL A 13 56.26 -30.45 -61.70
N ALA A 14 55.09 -31.08 -61.75
CA ALA A 14 54.61 -31.96 -60.70
C ALA A 14 55.30 -33.34 -60.80
N PHE A 15 56.28 -33.60 -59.93
CA PHE A 15 57.06 -34.85 -59.95
C PHE A 15 57.15 -35.57 -58.60
N LEU A 16 56.66 -34.96 -57.50
CA LEU A 16 56.72 -35.53 -56.16
C LEU A 16 55.49 -36.41 -55.90
N PRO A 17 55.65 -37.73 -55.64
CA PRO A 17 54.52 -38.60 -55.34
C PRO A 17 53.93 -38.25 -53.97
N CYS A 18 52.60 -38.31 -53.87
CA CYS A 18 51.87 -37.94 -52.65
C CYS A 18 51.26 -39.16 -51.95
N SER A 19 51.29 -39.20 -50.62
CA SER A 19 50.75 -40.29 -49.78
C SER A 19 49.23 -40.45 -49.90
N ASN A 20 48.51 -39.33 -50.10
CA ASN A 20 47.04 -39.29 -50.05
C ASN A 20 46.37 -39.25 -51.44
N SER A 21 47.14 -39.41 -52.52
CA SER A 21 46.62 -39.45 -53.89
C SER A 21 47.56 -40.22 -54.81
N ASN A 22 47.05 -40.92 -55.81
CA ASN A 22 47.89 -41.47 -56.89
C ASN A 22 48.38 -40.38 -57.87
N SER A 23 48.60 -39.15 -57.38
CA SER A 23 48.98 -37.98 -58.16
C SER A 23 50.36 -37.48 -57.73
N TYR A 24 51.01 -36.79 -58.67
CA TYR A 24 52.23 -36.04 -58.41
C TYR A 24 51.87 -34.59 -58.06
N ALA A 25 52.78 -33.91 -57.36
CA ALA A 25 52.65 -32.52 -56.97
C ALA A 25 53.97 -31.77 -57.23
N LYS A 26 53.88 -30.45 -57.40
CA LYS A 26 55.05 -29.56 -57.31
C LYS A 26 55.50 -29.47 -55.85
N HIS A 27 56.74 -29.03 -55.62
CA HIS A 27 57.27 -28.83 -54.27
C HIS A 27 56.44 -27.83 -53.44
N SER A 28 55.76 -26.87 -54.10
CA SER A 28 54.86 -25.89 -53.50
C SER A 28 53.45 -26.41 -53.20
N GLU A 29 53.03 -27.51 -53.83
CA GLU A 29 51.66 -28.06 -53.79
C GLU A 29 51.48 -29.23 -52.82
N CYS A 30 52.57 -29.76 -52.24
CA CYS A 30 52.52 -30.79 -51.21
C CYS A 30 53.30 -30.40 -49.95
N PHE A 31 52.99 -31.05 -48.83
CA PHE A 31 53.56 -30.72 -47.52
C PHE A 31 54.02 -31.95 -46.76
N ILE A 32 54.86 -31.75 -45.74
CA ILE A 32 55.40 -32.84 -44.91
C ILE A 32 54.42 -33.20 -43.78
N ASN A 33 53.76 -32.21 -43.17
CA ASN A 33 52.88 -32.43 -42.02
C ASN A 33 51.56 -33.08 -42.45
N ASP A 34 51.31 -34.31 -41.99
CA ASP A 34 50.09 -35.07 -42.28
C ASP A 34 48.79 -34.33 -41.96
N LYS A 35 48.81 -33.43 -40.96
CA LYS A 35 47.64 -32.66 -40.57
C LYS A 35 47.14 -31.75 -41.69
N CYS A 36 47.96 -31.37 -42.67
CA CYS A 36 47.52 -30.56 -43.81
C CYS A 36 46.47 -31.28 -44.68
N LYS A 37 46.44 -32.62 -44.65
CA LYS A 37 45.41 -33.44 -45.29
C LYS A 37 44.01 -33.09 -44.77
N SER A 38 43.90 -32.58 -43.55
CA SER A 38 42.61 -32.16 -42.98
C SER A 38 41.95 -31.05 -43.81
N ILE A 39 42.73 -30.15 -44.42
CA ILE A 39 42.25 -29.03 -45.26
C ILE A 39 42.25 -29.40 -46.76
N GLY A 40 42.65 -30.63 -47.10
CA GLY A 40 42.67 -31.11 -48.49
C GLY A 40 44.00 -30.93 -49.21
N PHE A 41 45.04 -30.46 -48.51
CA PHE A 41 46.38 -30.38 -49.11
C PHE A 41 47.00 -31.76 -49.35
N LYS A 42 47.83 -31.86 -50.40
CA LYS A 42 48.57 -33.08 -50.71
C LYS A 42 49.73 -33.26 -49.73
N ILE A 43 50.00 -34.50 -49.34
CA ILE A 43 51.11 -34.84 -48.44
C ILE A 43 52.14 -35.66 -49.21
N ILE A 44 53.43 -35.34 -49.08
CA ILE A 44 54.49 -36.12 -49.73
C ILE A 44 54.45 -37.59 -49.28
N ARG A 45 54.82 -38.52 -50.17
CA ARG A 45 54.91 -39.95 -49.85
C ARG A 45 55.82 -40.22 -48.65
N GLU A 46 55.41 -41.14 -47.78
CA GLU A 46 56.04 -41.37 -46.47
C GLU A 46 57.54 -41.68 -46.55
N ASP A 47 57.96 -42.49 -47.53
CA ASP A 47 59.35 -42.87 -47.79
C ASP A 47 60.25 -41.68 -48.16
N LEU A 48 59.68 -40.58 -48.66
CA LEU A 48 60.41 -39.38 -49.09
C LEU A 48 60.49 -38.30 -48.02
N ARG A 49 59.79 -38.44 -46.88
CA ARG A 49 59.72 -37.39 -45.85
C ARG A 49 61.07 -37.00 -45.25
N SER A 50 61.98 -37.98 -45.09
CA SER A 50 63.33 -37.74 -44.55
C SER A 50 64.18 -36.84 -45.45
N LYS A 51 63.87 -36.77 -46.75
CA LYS A 51 64.54 -35.93 -47.75
C LYS A 51 63.66 -34.82 -48.30
N ALA A 52 62.47 -34.62 -47.74
CA ALA A 52 61.50 -33.65 -48.26
C ALA A 52 62.05 -32.21 -48.28
N GLY A 53 62.90 -31.86 -47.32
CA GLY A 53 63.63 -30.59 -47.30
C GLY A 53 64.57 -30.41 -48.50
N ASP A 54 65.25 -31.47 -48.94
CA ASP A 54 66.13 -31.44 -50.12
C ASP A 54 65.33 -31.15 -51.41
N PHE A 55 64.05 -31.53 -51.44
CA PHE A 55 63.14 -31.26 -52.55
C PHE A 55 62.47 -29.87 -52.47
N GLY A 56 62.72 -29.09 -51.43
CA GLY A 56 62.07 -27.79 -51.20
C GLY A 56 60.61 -27.89 -50.74
N VAL A 57 60.21 -29.06 -50.21
CA VAL A 57 58.85 -29.28 -49.69
C VAL A 57 58.74 -28.70 -48.29
N ARG A 58 57.74 -27.84 -48.09
CA ARG A 58 57.52 -27.16 -46.81
C ARG A 58 56.85 -28.06 -45.78
N GLN A 59 57.08 -27.75 -44.50
CA GLN A 59 56.39 -28.44 -43.39
C GLN A 59 54.89 -28.17 -43.39
N ASN A 60 54.49 -26.91 -43.57
CA ASN A 60 53.10 -26.46 -43.58
C ASN A 60 52.87 -25.46 -44.74
N PRO A 61 51.62 -25.29 -45.20
CA PRO A 61 51.23 -24.19 -46.06
C PRO A 61 51.44 -22.84 -45.36
N ASN A 62 51.62 -21.79 -46.15
CA ASN A 62 51.70 -20.42 -45.65
C ASN A 62 50.30 -19.90 -45.26
N ARG A 63 50.27 -18.75 -44.59
CA ARG A 63 49.01 -18.14 -44.09
C ARG A 63 47.95 -17.96 -45.18
N VAL A 64 48.33 -17.58 -46.41
CA VAL A 64 47.38 -17.31 -47.51
C VAL A 64 46.77 -18.63 -48.01
N GLU A 65 47.60 -19.66 -48.16
CA GLU A 65 47.16 -21.00 -48.55
C GLU A 65 46.20 -21.59 -47.51
N LEU A 66 46.51 -21.46 -46.21
CA LEU A 66 45.64 -21.94 -45.13
C LEU A 66 44.27 -21.26 -45.13
N ILE A 67 44.23 -19.94 -45.34
CA ILE A 67 42.98 -19.17 -45.42
C ILE A 67 42.18 -19.61 -46.64
N ASN A 68 42.80 -19.69 -47.83
CA ASN A 68 42.12 -20.10 -49.05
C ASN A 68 41.58 -21.53 -48.94
N GLY A 69 42.37 -22.45 -48.39
CA GLY A 69 41.94 -23.83 -48.15
C GLY A 69 40.70 -23.90 -47.25
N LEU A 70 40.65 -23.10 -46.18
CA LEU A 70 39.47 -23.02 -45.30
C LEU A 70 38.27 -22.35 -45.99
N THR A 71 38.48 -21.28 -46.77
CA THR A 71 37.38 -20.52 -47.38
C THR A 71 36.79 -21.19 -48.63
N GLU A 72 37.62 -21.86 -49.44
CA GLU A 72 37.17 -22.55 -50.65
C GLU A 72 36.52 -23.89 -50.33
N ASN A 73 37.04 -24.60 -49.31
CA ASN A 73 36.58 -25.93 -48.92
C ASN A 73 36.30 -26.01 -47.40
N PRO A 74 35.31 -25.28 -46.89
CA PRO A 74 34.98 -25.29 -45.46
C PRO A 74 34.53 -26.70 -45.00
N PRO A 75 34.84 -27.08 -43.75
CA PRO A 75 34.46 -28.38 -43.22
C PRO A 75 32.94 -28.52 -43.13
N LYS A 76 32.40 -29.65 -43.59
CA LYS A 76 30.94 -29.89 -43.69
C LYS A 76 30.35 -30.76 -42.59
N ASN A 77 31.13 -31.19 -41.60
CA ASN A 77 30.64 -31.98 -40.48
C ASN A 77 31.51 -31.76 -39.23
N LYS A 78 30.98 -32.19 -38.07
CA LYS A 78 31.62 -31.94 -36.77
C LYS A 78 33.01 -32.55 -36.63
N SER A 79 33.19 -33.79 -37.08
CA SER A 79 34.47 -34.50 -36.98
C SER A 79 35.55 -33.83 -37.83
N LYS A 80 35.22 -33.48 -39.07
CA LYS A 80 36.14 -32.81 -39.99
C LYS A 80 36.48 -31.39 -39.54
N ALA A 81 35.48 -30.66 -39.04
CA ALA A 81 35.67 -29.32 -38.48
C ALA A 81 36.63 -29.33 -37.31
N LYS A 82 36.48 -30.30 -36.39
CA LYS A 82 37.41 -30.49 -35.28
C LYS A 82 38.85 -30.67 -35.78
N GLU A 83 39.10 -31.62 -36.68
CA GLU A 83 40.45 -31.86 -37.22
C GLU A 83 41.07 -30.60 -37.86
N VAL A 84 40.29 -29.91 -38.70
CA VAL A 84 40.73 -28.69 -39.39
C VAL A 84 41.06 -27.58 -38.40
N PHE A 85 40.16 -27.29 -37.45
CA PHE A 85 40.35 -26.21 -36.49
C PHE A 85 41.47 -26.52 -35.49
N GLU A 86 41.65 -27.78 -35.08
CA GLU A 86 42.79 -28.17 -34.25
C GLU A 86 44.11 -27.99 -34.98
N TYR A 87 44.18 -28.31 -36.28
CA TYR A 87 45.36 -28.06 -37.08
C TYR A 87 45.63 -26.56 -37.24
N LEU A 88 44.63 -25.77 -37.62
CA LEU A 88 44.77 -24.31 -37.75
C LEU A 88 45.17 -23.63 -36.44
N ASN A 89 44.72 -24.15 -35.29
CA ASN A 89 45.18 -23.69 -33.99
C ASN A 89 46.70 -23.83 -33.81
N THR A 90 47.33 -24.87 -34.38
CA THR A 90 48.80 -25.02 -34.33
C THR A 90 49.54 -24.00 -35.19
N GLN A 91 48.87 -23.43 -36.20
CA GLN A 91 49.43 -22.47 -37.14
C GLN A 91 49.04 -21.01 -36.78
N GLN A 92 48.33 -20.80 -35.67
CA GLN A 92 47.67 -19.53 -35.36
C GLN A 92 48.62 -18.32 -35.26
N GLU A 93 49.90 -18.53 -34.96
CA GLU A 93 50.90 -17.46 -34.86
C GLU A 93 51.28 -16.86 -36.23
N SER A 94 50.98 -17.57 -37.32
CA SER A 94 51.24 -17.11 -38.69
C SER A 94 50.16 -16.16 -39.25
N PHE A 95 49.01 -16.06 -38.57
CA PHE A 95 47.88 -15.25 -39.01
C PHE A 95 48.02 -13.80 -38.54
N THR A 96 47.63 -12.87 -39.41
CA THR A 96 47.61 -11.43 -39.12
C THR A 96 46.23 -10.97 -38.64
N ASP A 97 46.14 -9.78 -38.07
CA ASP A 97 44.86 -9.17 -37.68
C ASP A 97 43.88 -9.01 -38.85
N SER A 98 44.40 -8.79 -40.07
CA SER A 98 43.58 -8.74 -41.28
C SER A 98 42.96 -10.10 -41.60
N ASP A 99 43.70 -11.18 -41.37
CA ASP A 99 43.23 -12.54 -41.61
C ASP A 99 42.12 -12.90 -40.61
N TRP A 100 42.28 -12.55 -39.32
CA TRP A 100 41.26 -12.75 -38.30
C TRP A 100 39.96 -11.97 -38.60
N LYS A 101 40.07 -10.71 -39.06
CA LYS A 101 38.91 -9.92 -39.50
C LYS A 101 38.18 -10.58 -40.67
N LYS A 102 38.91 -11.09 -41.67
CA LYS A 102 38.33 -11.83 -42.80
C LYS A 102 37.58 -13.07 -42.33
N LEU A 103 38.21 -13.88 -41.47
CA LEU A 103 37.60 -15.12 -40.95
C LEU A 103 36.37 -14.83 -40.10
N LYS A 104 36.37 -13.77 -39.29
CA LYS A 104 35.25 -13.38 -38.43
C LYS A 104 33.92 -13.25 -39.17
N ASP A 105 33.97 -12.78 -40.42
CA ASP A 105 32.80 -12.52 -41.26
C ASP A 105 32.50 -13.63 -42.29
N PHE A 106 33.34 -14.67 -42.37
CA PHE A 106 33.21 -15.75 -43.35
C PHE A 106 32.46 -16.96 -42.77
N LYS A 107 31.58 -17.58 -43.57
CA LYS A 107 30.79 -18.76 -43.15
C LYS A 107 31.59 -20.04 -43.34
N PHE A 108 32.17 -20.57 -42.27
CA PHE A 108 32.94 -21.83 -42.32
C PHE A 108 32.70 -22.78 -41.14
N ILE A 109 31.93 -22.37 -40.13
CA ILE A 109 31.65 -23.21 -38.95
C ILE A 109 30.40 -24.04 -39.24
N PRO A 110 30.49 -25.39 -39.33
CA PRO A 110 29.33 -26.22 -39.57
C PRO A 110 28.52 -26.44 -38.29
N ILE A 111 27.22 -26.17 -38.36
CA ILE A 111 26.24 -26.56 -37.35
C ILE A 111 25.26 -27.55 -37.96
N GLN A 112 25.02 -28.64 -37.24
CA GLN A 112 24.02 -29.64 -37.60
C GLN A 112 22.85 -29.51 -36.63
N TYR A 113 21.71 -29.04 -37.12
CA TYR A 113 20.49 -28.95 -36.32
C TYR A 113 19.83 -30.32 -36.26
N GLU A 114 19.64 -30.85 -35.05
CA GLU A 114 18.82 -32.05 -34.81
C GLU A 114 17.33 -31.65 -34.90
N SER A 115 16.83 -31.36 -36.09
CA SER A 115 15.39 -31.11 -36.25
C SER A 115 14.63 -32.44 -36.14
N LYS A 116 13.71 -32.55 -35.18
CA LYS A 116 12.80 -33.71 -35.06
C LYS A 116 11.82 -33.85 -36.24
N LEU A 117 11.80 -32.91 -37.19
CA LEU A 117 10.76 -32.77 -38.21
C LEU A 117 11.25 -32.74 -39.67
N LYS A 118 12.56 -32.66 -39.95
CA LYS A 118 13.10 -32.77 -41.32
C LYS A 118 14.07 -33.95 -41.42
N LYS A 119 13.76 -34.91 -42.30
CA LYS A 119 14.56 -36.12 -42.57
C LYS A 119 15.92 -35.84 -43.23
N ASN A 120 16.20 -34.61 -43.65
CA ASN A 120 17.50 -34.20 -44.16
C ASN A 120 18.19 -33.30 -43.13
N SER A 121 19.29 -33.78 -42.56
CA SER A 121 20.17 -33.00 -41.71
C SER A 121 21.00 -32.05 -42.59
N ASP A 122 20.41 -30.93 -43.00
CA ASP A 122 21.15 -29.88 -43.71
C ASP A 122 22.16 -29.26 -42.74
N VAL A 123 23.43 -29.26 -43.14
CA VAL A 123 24.52 -28.62 -42.39
C VAL A 123 24.57 -27.15 -42.79
N GLU A 124 24.33 -26.26 -41.84
CA GLU A 124 24.44 -24.83 -42.06
C GLU A 124 25.84 -24.33 -41.70
N LEU A 125 26.45 -23.52 -42.57
CA LEU A 125 27.71 -22.84 -42.28
C LEU A 125 27.43 -21.44 -41.70
N ILE A 126 27.97 -21.20 -40.51
CA ILE A 126 27.75 -19.96 -39.76
C ILE A 126 29.05 -19.17 -39.63
N LYS A 127 28.92 -17.84 -39.54
CA LYS A 127 30.05 -16.93 -39.32
C LYS A 127 30.51 -17.01 -37.86
N PRO A 128 31.81 -16.94 -37.56
CA PRO A 128 32.29 -16.89 -36.18
C PRO A 128 31.59 -15.86 -35.31
N ARG A 129 31.43 -14.62 -35.80
CA ARG A 129 30.78 -13.54 -35.03
C ARG A 129 29.31 -13.79 -34.67
N ASP A 130 28.63 -14.64 -35.43
CA ASP A 130 27.22 -14.96 -35.25
C ASP A 130 27.07 -16.31 -34.52
N CYS A 131 28.16 -16.87 -33.99
CA CYS A 131 28.24 -18.19 -33.36
C CYS A 131 28.70 -18.07 -31.90
N TYR A 132 28.31 -19.06 -31.10
CA TYR A 132 28.59 -19.13 -29.67
C TYR A 132 29.29 -20.44 -29.30
N PHE A 133 30.13 -20.41 -28.26
CA PHE A 133 30.50 -21.68 -27.61
C PHE A 133 29.33 -22.23 -26.80
N LYS A 134 29.21 -23.55 -26.73
CA LYS A 134 28.14 -24.18 -25.93
C LYS A 134 28.20 -23.72 -24.47
N PHE A 135 27.04 -23.27 -23.98
CA PHE A 135 26.85 -22.94 -22.57
C PHE A 135 26.78 -24.22 -21.75
N ASN A 136 27.78 -24.44 -20.89
CA ASN A 136 27.89 -25.63 -20.04
C ASN A 136 27.29 -25.43 -18.64
N ASP A 137 27.01 -24.19 -18.22
CA ASP A 137 26.30 -23.92 -16.98
C ASP A 137 24.86 -24.45 -17.10
N LYS A 138 24.46 -25.38 -16.22
CA LYS A 138 23.12 -25.99 -16.18
C LYS A 138 21.98 -24.97 -16.22
N ARG A 139 22.21 -23.75 -15.75
CA ARG A 139 21.23 -22.66 -15.73
C ARG A 139 21.07 -21.95 -17.09
N GLN A 140 22.00 -22.17 -18.01
CA GLN A 140 22.08 -21.53 -19.34
C GLN A 140 22.07 -22.53 -20.49
N VAL A 141 22.09 -23.85 -20.22
CA VAL A 141 22.11 -24.89 -21.28
C VAL A 141 20.99 -24.71 -22.30
N GLN A 142 19.81 -24.22 -21.89
CA GLN A 142 18.67 -23.98 -22.78
C GLN A 142 18.97 -22.91 -23.86
N LEU A 143 19.91 -21.99 -23.62
CA LEU A 143 20.31 -21.02 -24.65
C LEU A 143 20.93 -21.70 -25.88
N ASN A 144 21.50 -22.90 -25.72
CA ASN A 144 22.04 -23.68 -26.83
C ASN A 144 20.97 -24.11 -27.84
N ASP A 145 19.69 -24.11 -27.45
CA ASP A 145 18.58 -24.46 -28.35
C ASP A 145 18.09 -23.25 -29.17
N PHE A 146 18.40 -22.02 -28.71
CA PHE A 146 17.99 -20.76 -29.37
C PHE A 146 19.12 -20.05 -30.11
N LEU A 147 20.37 -20.41 -29.80
CA LEU A 147 21.57 -19.80 -30.34
C LEU A 147 22.38 -20.83 -31.13
N PRO A 148 23.05 -20.41 -32.21
CA PRO A 148 23.97 -21.27 -32.95
C PRO A 148 25.24 -21.57 -32.13
N CYS A 149 25.17 -22.60 -31.29
CA CYS A 149 26.23 -22.98 -30.38
C CYS A 149 27.07 -24.16 -30.89
N VAL A 150 28.39 -24.08 -30.73
CA VAL A 150 29.35 -25.12 -31.13
C VAL A 150 30.30 -25.53 -30.02
N ASP A 151 30.76 -26.77 -30.13
CA ASP A 151 31.87 -27.28 -29.34
C ASP A 151 32.61 -28.36 -30.15
N PHE A 152 33.87 -28.06 -30.49
CA PHE A 152 34.78 -28.95 -31.21
C PHE A 152 35.95 -29.42 -30.33
N GLY A 153 35.91 -29.14 -29.02
CA GLY A 153 36.99 -29.45 -28.08
C GLY A 153 38.01 -28.32 -27.91
N THR A 154 38.88 -28.47 -26.92
CA THR A 154 39.72 -27.40 -26.38
C THR A 154 40.60 -26.69 -27.42
N ASN A 155 41.28 -27.44 -28.29
CA ASN A 155 42.23 -26.85 -29.24
C ASN A 155 41.52 -26.19 -30.43
N ALA A 156 40.48 -26.81 -30.98
CA ALA A 156 39.65 -26.21 -32.02
C ALA A 156 38.97 -24.93 -31.53
N ASN A 157 38.41 -24.96 -30.31
CA ASN A 157 37.72 -23.80 -29.75
C ASN A 157 38.68 -22.62 -29.50
N LYS A 158 39.97 -22.86 -29.18
CA LYS A 158 40.98 -21.79 -29.09
C LYS A 158 41.16 -21.04 -30.41
N PHE A 159 41.20 -21.75 -31.54
CA PHE A 159 41.26 -21.14 -32.86
C PHE A 159 39.98 -20.37 -33.19
N LEU A 160 38.81 -20.95 -32.92
CA LEU A 160 37.52 -20.31 -33.15
C LEU A 160 37.31 -19.05 -32.30
N ALA A 161 37.85 -19.02 -31.08
CA ALA A 161 37.82 -17.85 -30.23
C ALA A 161 38.59 -16.68 -30.87
N LYS A 162 39.77 -16.95 -31.45
CA LYS A 162 40.51 -15.95 -32.24
C LYS A 162 39.78 -15.53 -33.53
N CYS A 163 39.00 -16.43 -34.12
CA CYS A 163 38.13 -16.10 -35.25
C CYS A 163 36.92 -15.22 -34.85
N GLY A 164 36.62 -15.08 -33.56
CA GLY A 164 35.54 -14.24 -33.05
C GLY A 164 34.25 -14.96 -32.68
N VAL A 165 34.29 -16.27 -32.40
CA VAL A 165 33.18 -16.98 -31.74
C VAL A 165 32.99 -16.46 -30.33
N ASN A 166 31.74 -16.19 -29.96
CA ASN A 166 31.40 -15.52 -28.70
C ASN A 166 31.36 -16.50 -27.54
N TYR A 167 31.88 -16.06 -26.39
CA TYR A 167 31.75 -16.78 -25.11
C TYR A 167 30.47 -16.43 -24.36
N ASP A 168 29.89 -15.28 -24.67
CA ASP A 168 28.78 -14.72 -23.93
C ASP A 168 27.75 -14.07 -24.86
N LEU A 169 26.52 -13.92 -24.37
CA LEU A 169 25.36 -13.43 -25.10
C LEU A 169 25.56 -12.00 -25.61
N LEU A 170 25.35 -11.78 -26.91
CA LEU A 170 25.37 -10.45 -27.51
C LEU A 170 24.06 -9.69 -27.27
N PHE A 171 24.13 -8.37 -27.37
CA PHE A 171 23.00 -7.47 -27.16
C PHE A 171 21.84 -7.76 -28.13
N GLU A 172 22.13 -7.94 -29.41
CA GLU A 172 21.15 -8.18 -30.46
C GLU A 172 20.42 -9.51 -30.26
N ASP A 173 21.15 -10.53 -29.79
CA ASP A 173 20.60 -11.83 -29.47
C ASP A 173 19.78 -11.80 -28.17
N ALA A 174 20.25 -11.10 -27.13
CA ALA A 174 19.49 -10.86 -25.90
C ALA A 174 18.16 -10.15 -26.20
N HIS A 175 18.19 -9.12 -27.05
CA HIS A 175 17.00 -8.40 -27.52
C HIS A 175 16.08 -9.33 -28.32
N ARG A 176 16.60 -10.16 -29.24
CA ARG A 176 15.78 -11.13 -29.99
C ARG A 176 15.10 -12.13 -29.05
N LEU A 177 15.84 -12.68 -28.09
CA LEU A 177 15.31 -13.66 -27.13
C LEU A 177 14.21 -13.06 -26.26
N LEU A 178 14.40 -11.83 -25.79
CA LEU A 178 13.46 -11.16 -24.90
C LEU A 178 12.15 -10.76 -25.58
N PHE A 179 12.17 -10.41 -26.88
CA PHE A 179 11.01 -9.82 -27.55
C PHE A 179 10.42 -10.66 -28.68
N LYS A 180 11.25 -11.36 -29.45
CA LYS A 180 10.77 -12.17 -30.59
C LYS A 180 10.51 -13.62 -30.20
N SER A 181 11.35 -14.18 -29.33
CA SER A 181 11.28 -15.57 -28.90
C SER A 181 10.78 -15.75 -27.46
N SER A 182 10.22 -14.73 -26.81
CA SER A 182 9.83 -14.81 -25.39
C SER A 182 8.83 -15.92 -25.10
N ARG A 183 7.85 -16.12 -25.99
CA ARG A 183 6.87 -17.21 -25.89
C ARG A 183 7.52 -18.58 -26.05
N GLU A 184 8.39 -18.74 -27.05
CA GLU A 184 9.10 -19.99 -27.31
C GLU A 184 10.04 -20.35 -26.14
N LEU A 185 10.73 -19.34 -25.61
CA LEU A 185 11.62 -19.45 -24.44
C LEU A 185 10.84 -19.83 -23.20
N TRP A 186 9.64 -19.25 -23.02
CA TRP A 186 8.73 -19.62 -21.95
C TRP A 186 8.24 -21.06 -22.11
N ASP A 187 7.81 -21.48 -23.30
CA ASP A 187 7.31 -22.84 -23.53
C ASP A 187 8.34 -23.93 -23.27
N LEU A 188 9.61 -23.65 -23.58
CA LEU A 188 10.74 -24.53 -23.28
C LEU A 188 11.08 -24.57 -21.78
N CYS A 189 10.97 -23.44 -21.08
CA CYS A 189 11.32 -23.33 -19.67
C CYS A 189 10.14 -23.44 -18.69
N LYS A 190 8.88 -23.60 -19.15
CA LYS A 190 7.70 -23.59 -18.27
C LYS A 190 7.72 -24.66 -17.17
N ASN A 191 8.38 -25.79 -17.43
CA ASN A 191 8.57 -26.87 -16.45
C ASN A 191 9.67 -26.55 -15.41
N ASN A 192 10.48 -25.52 -15.64
CA ASN A 192 11.52 -25.04 -14.74
C ASN A 192 11.72 -23.53 -14.87
N THR A 193 10.83 -22.77 -14.21
CA THR A 193 10.84 -21.30 -14.19
C THR A 193 12.17 -20.70 -13.73
N LYS A 194 12.93 -21.40 -12.87
CA LYS A 194 14.24 -20.91 -12.40
C LYS A 194 15.23 -20.72 -13.55
N ASN A 195 15.18 -21.58 -14.57
CA ASN A 195 16.06 -21.46 -15.73
C ASN A 195 15.68 -20.23 -16.58
N TYR A 196 14.38 -19.97 -16.74
CA TYR A 196 13.90 -18.77 -17.43
C TYR A 196 14.37 -17.50 -16.70
N LEU A 197 14.24 -17.46 -15.38
CA LEU A 197 14.70 -16.31 -14.58
C LEU A 197 16.21 -16.10 -14.71
N HIS A 198 17.02 -17.16 -14.70
CA HIS A 198 18.46 -17.04 -14.91
C HIS A 198 18.82 -16.53 -16.31
N ILE A 199 18.06 -16.92 -17.33
CA ILE A 199 18.22 -16.37 -18.69
C ILE A 199 17.87 -14.87 -18.71
N LEU A 200 16.81 -14.46 -18.01
CA LEU A 200 16.49 -13.04 -17.89
C LEU A 200 17.54 -12.25 -17.10
N GLU A 201 18.10 -12.82 -16.04
CA GLU A 201 19.25 -12.23 -15.33
C GLU A 201 20.44 -12.08 -16.29
N LYS A 202 20.68 -13.08 -17.13
CA LYS A 202 21.76 -13.01 -18.12
C LYS A 202 21.52 -11.92 -19.17
N ILE A 203 20.29 -11.77 -19.64
CA ILE A 203 19.87 -10.68 -20.54
C ILE A 203 20.03 -9.33 -19.83
N LYS A 204 19.67 -9.26 -18.54
CA LYS A 204 19.89 -8.08 -17.69
C LYS A 204 21.38 -7.79 -17.50
N ASP A 205 22.29 -8.76 -17.48
CA ASP A 205 23.72 -8.45 -17.38
C ASP A 205 24.27 -7.77 -18.65
N VAL A 206 23.62 -8.02 -19.80
CA VAL A 206 23.92 -7.34 -21.07
C VAL A 206 23.33 -5.91 -21.09
N ASP A 207 22.50 -5.54 -20.09
CA ASP A 207 21.66 -4.32 -20.00
C ASP A 207 22.39 -3.00 -19.83
N ASN A 208 23.71 -2.98 -19.62
CA ASN A 208 24.45 -1.72 -19.60
C ASN A 208 24.34 -0.94 -20.93
N LYS A 209 23.69 -1.49 -21.97
CA LYS A 209 23.48 -0.88 -23.28
C LYS A 209 22.04 -0.85 -23.79
N PHE A 210 21.01 -1.33 -23.05
CA PHE A 210 19.63 -1.15 -23.54
C PHE A 210 19.32 0.34 -23.58
N PRO A 211 18.95 0.91 -24.75
CA PRO A 211 18.49 2.29 -24.80
C PRO A 211 17.25 2.43 -23.93
N GLU A 212 17.22 3.46 -23.08
CA GLU A 212 16.01 3.78 -22.31
C GLU A 212 14.83 3.95 -23.29
N LYS A 213 13.76 3.16 -23.07
CA LYS A 213 12.46 3.23 -23.76
C LYS A 213 12.39 2.78 -25.24
N ASN A 214 12.62 1.49 -25.49
CA ASN A 214 12.30 0.86 -26.80
C ASN A 214 11.12 -0.13 -26.75
N LEU A 215 10.45 -0.28 -25.62
CA LEU A 215 9.41 -1.29 -25.47
C LEU A 215 8.05 -0.78 -25.92
N ASN A 216 7.40 -1.56 -26.78
CA ASN A 216 5.99 -1.37 -27.09
C ASN A 216 5.16 -1.91 -25.92
N LYS A 217 4.06 -1.22 -25.62
CA LYS A 217 3.15 -1.59 -24.52
C LYS A 217 2.57 -3.00 -24.65
N ASP A 218 2.59 -3.57 -25.85
CA ASP A 218 2.04 -4.89 -26.17
C ASP A 218 3.07 -6.02 -26.18
N ASP A 219 4.36 -5.70 -26.00
CA ASP A 219 5.39 -6.73 -25.87
C ASP A 219 5.15 -7.57 -24.60
N VAL A 220 5.49 -8.85 -24.67
CA VAL A 220 5.13 -9.84 -23.65
C VAL A 220 6.35 -10.27 -22.86
N LEU A 221 6.26 -10.14 -21.54
CA LEU A 221 7.28 -10.51 -20.58
C LEU A 221 6.73 -11.48 -19.53
N ILE A 222 7.61 -12.10 -18.76
CA ILE A 222 7.19 -12.91 -17.61
C ILE A 222 6.75 -11.98 -16.48
N ALA A 223 5.68 -12.34 -15.81
CA ALA A 223 5.15 -11.64 -14.66
C ALA A 223 4.76 -12.63 -13.57
N ILE A 224 4.75 -12.13 -12.35
CA ILE A 224 4.31 -12.83 -11.16
C ILE A 224 2.87 -12.41 -10.86
N LYS A 225 2.04 -13.41 -10.59
CA LYS A 225 0.73 -13.27 -9.99
C LYS A 225 0.70 -14.02 -8.67
N THR A 226 0.46 -13.31 -7.58
CA THR A 226 0.40 -13.90 -6.24
C THR A 226 -1.04 -14.34 -5.93
N ASP A 227 -1.21 -15.56 -5.43
CA ASP A 227 -2.52 -16.03 -4.99
C ASP A 227 -2.90 -15.50 -3.58
N SER A 228 -4.10 -15.80 -3.11
CA SER A 228 -4.56 -15.38 -1.78
C SER A 228 -3.77 -16.00 -0.61
N LYS A 229 -2.98 -17.06 -0.87
CA LYS A 229 -2.12 -17.74 0.11
C LYS A 229 -0.68 -17.22 0.08
N GLY A 230 -0.35 -16.29 -0.82
CA GLY A 230 0.99 -15.75 -0.99
C GLY A 230 1.88 -16.57 -1.93
N ASN A 231 1.34 -17.56 -2.65
CA ASN A 231 2.12 -18.33 -3.62
C ASN A 231 2.24 -17.56 -4.93
N ASN A 232 3.46 -17.49 -5.45
CA ASN A 232 3.75 -16.83 -6.71
C ASN A 232 3.61 -17.80 -7.88
N SER A 233 2.71 -17.47 -8.80
CA SER A 233 2.59 -18.12 -10.11
C SER A 233 3.24 -17.23 -11.17
N TYR A 234 3.94 -17.86 -12.11
CA TYR A 234 4.61 -17.17 -13.20
C TYR A 234 3.81 -17.35 -14.48
N CYS A 235 3.61 -16.26 -15.20
CA CYS A 235 2.85 -16.23 -16.44
C CYS A 235 3.41 -15.18 -17.39
N LEU A 236 2.98 -15.21 -18.64
CA LEU A 236 3.31 -14.18 -19.61
C LEU A 236 2.23 -13.09 -19.57
N ALA A 237 2.65 -11.82 -19.49
CA ALA A 237 1.77 -10.65 -19.49
C ALA A 237 2.38 -9.54 -20.37
N SER A 238 1.55 -8.65 -20.88
CA SER A 238 2.03 -7.51 -21.67
C SER A 238 2.66 -6.44 -20.78
N VAL A 239 3.63 -5.67 -21.29
CA VAL A 239 4.32 -4.62 -20.54
C VAL A 239 3.34 -3.62 -19.90
N LYS A 240 2.23 -3.29 -20.55
CA LYS A 240 1.16 -2.41 -20.01
C LYS A 240 0.37 -3.00 -18.83
N GLU A 241 0.42 -4.31 -18.65
CA GLU A 241 -0.30 -5.03 -17.58
C GLU A 241 0.59 -5.31 -16.37
N ILE A 242 1.92 -5.11 -16.51
CA ILE A 242 2.90 -5.35 -15.46
C ILE A 242 3.21 -4.04 -14.74
N TYR A 243 3.04 -4.05 -13.42
CA TYR A 243 3.26 -2.88 -12.57
C TYR A 243 4.40 -3.12 -11.61
N ILE A 244 5.24 -2.10 -11.42
CA ILE A 244 6.28 -2.11 -10.40
C ILE A 244 5.59 -2.05 -9.03
N ASN A 245 5.75 -3.09 -8.21
CA ASN A 245 5.21 -3.13 -6.86
C ASN A 245 5.97 -2.17 -5.94
N ASP A 246 5.52 -0.91 -5.87
CA ASP A 246 6.05 0.14 -4.99
C ASP A 246 5.08 0.54 -3.87
N ASP A 247 3.85 0.03 -3.88
CA ASP A 247 2.85 0.24 -2.83
C ASP A 247 2.22 -1.09 -2.40
N LYS A 248 2.57 -1.52 -1.18
CA LYS A 248 2.09 -2.79 -0.60
C LYS A 248 0.58 -2.80 -0.36
N VAL A 249 -0.03 -1.65 -0.06
CA VAL A 249 -1.48 -1.54 0.19
C VAL A 249 -2.23 -1.75 -1.11
N TYR A 250 -1.80 -1.07 -2.17
CA TYR A 250 -2.41 -1.25 -3.49
C TYR A 250 -2.18 -2.65 -4.04
N HIS A 251 -1.00 -3.23 -3.83
CA HIS A 251 -0.73 -4.60 -4.23
C HIS A 251 -1.65 -5.61 -3.53
N LYS A 252 -1.79 -5.51 -2.19
CA LYS A 252 -2.70 -6.37 -1.42
C LYS A 252 -4.14 -6.27 -1.91
N ASN A 253 -4.58 -5.07 -2.26
CA ASN A 253 -5.94 -4.85 -2.72
C ASN A 253 -6.15 -5.32 -4.17
N LEU A 254 -5.39 -4.79 -5.12
CA LEU A 254 -5.64 -4.99 -6.55
C LEU A 254 -4.99 -6.25 -7.12
N ASN A 255 -3.95 -6.78 -6.46
CA ASN A 255 -3.15 -7.93 -6.90
C ASN A 255 -2.79 -7.87 -8.40
N PRO A 256 -2.12 -6.81 -8.88
CA PRO A 256 -1.75 -6.69 -10.30
C PRO A 256 -0.66 -7.71 -10.68
N PHE A 257 -0.35 -7.83 -11.98
CA PHE A 257 0.86 -8.53 -12.39
C PHE A 257 2.10 -7.70 -12.01
N THR A 258 3.12 -8.36 -11.47
CA THR A 258 4.35 -7.71 -11.00
C THR A 258 5.59 -8.35 -11.60
N PRO A 259 6.71 -7.62 -11.71
CA PRO A 259 7.97 -8.21 -12.15
C PRO A 259 8.56 -9.16 -11.09
N PRO A 260 9.41 -10.13 -11.49
CA PRO A 260 10.27 -10.84 -10.56
C PRO A 260 11.14 -9.87 -9.73
N GLU A 261 11.28 -10.13 -8.42
CA GLU A 261 11.91 -9.19 -7.47
C GLU A 261 13.33 -8.77 -7.89
N ASN A 262 14.15 -9.73 -8.32
CA ASN A 262 15.52 -9.55 -8.81
C ASN A 262 15.61 -8.73 -10.12
N LEU A 263 14.50 -8.58 -10.85
CA LEU A 263 14.40 -7.89 -12.13
C LEU A 263 13.58 -6.59 -12.06
N ARG A 264 13.16 -6.14 -10.88
CA ARG A 264 12.33 -4.94 -10.70
C ARG A 264 12.88 -3.71 -11.43
N ASP A 265 14.16 -3.40 -11.23
CA ASP A 265 14.80 -2.22 -11.85
C ASP A 265 14.94 -2.39 -13.37
N PHE A 266 15.18 -3.61 -13.83
CA PHE A 266 15.22 -3.92 -15.25
C PHE A 266 13.84 -3.65 -15.88
N TYR A 267 12.75 -4.13 -15.27
CA TYR A 267 11.38 -3.88 -15.75
C TYR A 267 11.01 -2.39 -15.72
N LYS A 268 11.53 -1.65 -14.75
CA LYS A 268 11.38 -0.19 -14.70
C LYS A 268 12.07 0.50 -15.89
N LYS A 269 13.32 0.14 -16.21
CA LYS A 269 14.04 0.65 -17.40
C LYS A 269 13.34 0.28 -18.71
N LEU A 270 12.77 -0.92 -18.74
CA LEU A 270 11.93 -1.43 -19.82
C LEU A 270 10.59 -0.67 -19.96
N GLY A 271 10.21 0.20 -19.03
CA GLY A 271 9.03 1.06 -19.16
C GLY A 271 7.76 0.53 -18.49
N CYS A 272 7.86 -0.46 -17.61
CA CYS A 272 6.73 -0.85 -16.75
C CYS A 272 6.36 0.31 -15.81
N SER A 273 5.06 0.53 -15.61
CA SER A 273 4.56 1.67 -14.84
C SER A 273 4.62 1.43 -13.32
N SER A 274 4.79 2.50 -12.55
CA SER A 274 4.63 2.48 -11.08
C SER A 274 3.21 2.06 -10.71
N LEU A 275 3.06 1.18 -9.71
CA LEU A 275 1.74 0.83 -9.20
C LEU A 275 1.12 2.01 -8.46
N HIS A 276 1.88 2.69 -7.61
CA HIS A 276 1.43 3.84 -6.84
C HIS A 276 0.88 4.96 -7.72
N GLU A 277 1.61 5.33 -8.79
CA GLU A 277 1.19 6.40 -9.70
C GLU A 277 0.01 5.99 -10.60
N SER A 278 -0.16 4.69 -10.86
CA SER A 278 -1.21 4.18 -11.75
C SER A 278 -2.56 3.97 -11.05
N VAL A 279 -2.58 3.90 -9.71
CA VAL A 279 -3.81 3.63 -8.95
C VAL A 279 -4.51 4.93 -8.62
N THR A 280 -5.77 5.04 -9.02
CA THR A 280 -6.66 6.11 -8.55
C THR A 280 -7.38 5.64 -7.29
N LYS A 281 -7.14 6.32 -6.17
CA LYS A 281 -7.82 6.10 -4.88
C LYS A 281 -8.97 7.10 -4.72
N SER A 282 -10.16 6.61 -4.39
CA SER A 282 -11.32 7.45 -4.07
C SER A 282 -12.10 6.86 -2.90
N VAL A 283 -12.82 7.70 -2.15
CA VAL A 283 -13.71 7.25 -1.07
C VAL A 283 -15.13 7.39 -1.56
N VAL A 284 -15.90 6.31 -1.46
CA VAL A 284 -17.27 6.22 -1.96
C VAL A 284 -18.22 6.04 -0.77
N PRO A 285 -19.25 6.90 -0.63
CA PRO A 285 -20.26 6.75 0.40
C PRO A 285 -21.21 5.59 0.05
N TYR A 286 -21.55 4.75 1.03
CA TYR A 286 -22.49 3.63 0.86
C TYR A 286 -23.65 3.71 1.86
N GLY A 287 -24.82 3.21 1.43
CA GLY A 287 -26.06 3.23 2.20
C GLY A 287 -26.93 4.47 1.94
N PRO A 288 -28.08 4.58 2.62
CA PRO A 288 -29.02 5.68 2.44
C PRO A 288 -28.41 7.01 2.90
N ILE A 289 -28.51 8.04 2.05
CA ILE A 289 -28.03 9.40 2.35
C ILE A 289 -29.09 10.15 3.16
N GLN A 290 -28.84 10.34 4.45
CA GLN A 290 -29.83 10.86 5.39
C GLN A 290 -29.50 12.25 5.94
N LYS A 291 -30.55 12.96 6.39
CA LYS A 291 -30.46 14.19 7.19
C LYS A 291 -30.88 13.87 8.62
N THR A 292 -29.93 13.47 9.43
CA THR A 292 -30.08 13.16 10.86
C THR A 292 -30.03 14.42 11.73
N LYS A 293 -30.34 14.27 13.03
CA LYS A 293 -30.13 15.35 14.02
C LYS A 293 -28.67 15.78 14.06
N TYR A 294 -27.76 14.80 14.06
CA TYR A 294 -26.32 15.04 14.07
C TYR A 294 -25.85 15.85 12.85
N SER A 295 -26.13 15.37 11.64
CA SER A 295 -25.71 16.06 10.40
C SER A 295 -26.28 17.48 10.29
N ARG A 296 -27.51 17.72 10.79
CA ARG A 296 -28.09 19.07 10.87
C ARG A 296 -27.33 19.96 11.85
N GLN A 297 -27.01 19.46 13.04
CA GLN A 297 -26.27 20.22 14.05
C GLN A 297 -24.86 20.56 13.56
N LEU A 298 -24.14 19.58 12.99
CA LEU A 298 -22.82 19.81 12.40
C LEU A 298 -22.87 20.82 11.25
N GLN A 299 -23.84 20.71 10.35
CA GLN A 299 -24.01 21.68 9.25
C GLN A 299 -24.26 23.08 9.79
N ARG A 300 -25.05 23.22 10.87
CA ARG A 300 -25.30 24.51 11.51
C ARG A 300 -24.00 25.09 12.08
N ILE A 301 -23.24 24.30 12.84
CA ILE A 301 -21.95 24.72 13.42
C ILE A 301 -20.96 25.16 12.33
N ILE A 302 -20.79 24.36 11.28
CA ILE A 302 -19.88 24.69 10.16
C ILE A 302 -20.28 26.01 9.49
N ARG A 303 -21.58 26.26 9.32
CA ARG A 303 -22.10 27.49 8.70
C ARG A 303 -21.95 28.71 9.59
N GLU A 304 -22.38 28.61 10.85
CA GLU A 304 -22.32 29.71 11.82
C GLU A 304 -20.88 30.13 12.10
N ARG A 305 -19.94 29.18 12.02
CA ARG A 305 -18.52 29.41 12.27
C ARG A 305 -17.70 29.52 10.99
N ALA A 306 -18.34 29.63 9.83
CA ALA A 306 -17.68 29.60 8.52
C ALA A 306 -16.54 30.61 8.42
N SER A 307 -16.78 31.87 8.82
CA SER A 307 -15.79 32.94 8.80
C SER A 307 -14.59 32.70 9.73
N LEU A 308 -14.80 32.00 10.85
CA LEU A 308 -13.72 31.70 11.80
C LEU A 308 -12.68 30.75 11.22
N PHE A 309 -13.07 29.85 10.31
CA PHE A 309 -12.14 28.94 9.64
C PHE A 309 -11.15 29.62 8.69
N TYR A 310 -11.38 30.88 8.33
CA TYR A 310 -10.52 31.67 7.46
C TYR A 310 -9.75 32.77 8.21
N LEU A 311 -10.03 32.95 9.50
CA LEU A 311 -9.43 34.00 10.30
C LEU A 311 -7.91 33.77 10.45
N ASN A 312 -7.12 34.82 10.26
CA ASN A 312 -5.65 34.79 10.33
C ASN A 312 -4.99 33.90 9.26
N HIS A 313 -5.68 33.64 8.15
CA HIS A 313 -5.16 32.86 7.02
C HIS A 313 -5.04 33.74 5.77
N SER A 314 -3.92 33.63 5.05
CA SER A 314 -3.69 34.39 3.81
C SER A 314 -4.60 33.90 2.68
N GLU A 315 -5.16 34.82 1.90
CA GLU A 315 -6.02 34.49 0.75
C GLU A 315 -5.30 33.65 -0.31
N GLU A 316 -3.97 33.76 -0.40
CA GLU A 316 -3.14 33.04 -1.38
C GLU A 316 -3.18 31.51 -1.22
N HIS A 317 -3.54 31.01 -0.04
CA HIS A 317 -3.59 29.57 0.25
C HIS A 317 -5.00 28.98 0.19
N ILE A 318 -6.02 29.80 -0.09
CA ILE A 318 -7.42 29.41 -0.11
C ILE A 318 -7.80 28.82 -1.48
N ARG A 319 -8.20 27.54 -1.50
CA ARG A 319 -8.76 26.85 -2.68
C ARG A 319 -10.27 27.01 -2.79
N LYS A 320 -10.96 27.06 -1.65
CA LYS A 320 -12.43 27.20 -1.55
C LYS A 320 -12.75 28.28 -0.54
N ASP A 321 -13.58 29.24 -0.95
CA ASP A 321 -13.91 30.42 -0.16
C ASP A 321 -14.99 30.15 0.92
N GLU A 322 -15.24 31.14 1.77
CA GLU A 322 -16.27 31.07 2.81
C GLU A 322 -17.65 30.75 2.24
N LYS A 323 -17.99 31.32 1.07
CA LYS A 323 -19.27 31.06 0.39
C LYS A 323 -19.42 29.58 0.00
N TRP A 324 -18.34 28.92 -0.40
CA TRP A 324 -18.34 27.48 -0.64
C TRP A 324 -18.64 26.71 0.65
N LEU A 325 -17.99 27.06 1.76
CA LEU A 325 -18.17 26.38 3.04
C LEU A 325 -19.59 26.55 3.58
N GLN A 326 -20.18 27.75 3.45
CA GLN A 326 -21.57 27.99 3.82
C GLN A 326 -22.57 27.15 2.99
N LYS A 327 -22.23 26.87 1.72
CA LYS A 327 -23.04 26.04 0.81
C LYS A 327 -22.82 24.53 1.00
N LEU A 328 -21.77 24.11 1.71
CA LEU A 328 -21.48 22.71 2.00
C LEU A 328 -22.67 22.04 2.71
N LYS A 329 -23.10 20.90 2.20
CA LYS A 329 -24.18 20.10 2.79
C LYS A 329 -23.58 18.99 3.62
N VAL A 330 -24.08 18.74 4.82
CA VAL A 330 -23.66 17.60 5.64
C VAL A 330 -24.71 16.50 5.57
N ARG A 331 -24.30 15.27 5.29
CA ARG A 331 -25.21 14.11 5.22
C ARG A 331 -24.60 12.92 5.95
N GLU A 332 -25.46 12.21 6.65
CA GLU A 332 -25.08 10.97 7.31
C GLU A 332 -25.33 9.77 6.41
N ILE A 333 -24.43 8.79 6.47
CA ILE A 333 -24.47 7.53 5.71
C ILE A 333 -24.09 6.37 6.62
N GLU A 334 -24.34 5.15 6.18
CA GLU A 334 -24.08 3.95 6.99
C GLU A 334 -22.58 3.66 7.11
N TYR A 335 -21.86 3.62 5.99
CA TYR A 335 -20.42 3.39 5.96
C TYR A 335 -19.78 3.90 4.66
N MET A 336 -18.44 3.89 4.61
CA MET A 336 -17.67 4.27 3.41
C MET A 336 -16.79 3.11 2.95
N GLU A 337 -16.55 3.06 1.65
CA GLU A 337 -15.56 2.17 1.05
C GLU A 337 -14.48 3.00 0.35
N THR A 338 -13.23 2.54 0.46
CA THR A 338 -12.16 3.05 -0.40
C THR A 338 -12.18 2.26 -1.70
N SER A 339 -12.41 2.94 -2.81
CA SER A 339 -12.33 2.36 -4.15
C SER A 339 -10.95 2.61 -4.74
N TYR A 340 -10.25 1.53 -5.06
CA TYR A 340 -8.98 1.54 -5.79
C TYR A 340 -9.26 1.14 -7.24
N LYS A 341 -8.84 1.97 -8.19
CA LYS A 341 -9.00 1.71 -9.62
C LYS A 341 -7.65 1.65 -10.32
N LEU A 342 -7.42 0.58 -11.07
CA LEU A 342 -6.24 0.35 -11.90
C LEU A 342 -6.67 -0.18 -13.27
N GLY A 343 -6.66 0.69 -14.28
CA GLY A 343 -7.19 0.36 -15.61
C GLY A 343 -8.66 -0.07 -15.54
N SER A 344 -8.93 -1.32 -15.89
CA SER A 344 -10.26 -1.96 -15.82
C SER A 344 -10.57 -2.59 -14.45
N ILE A 345 -9.56 -2.82 -13.61
CA ILE A 345 -9.73 -3.44 -12.30
C ILE A 345 -10.21 -2.37 -11.32
N THR A 346 -11.36 -2.61 -10.69
CA THR A 346 -11.86 -1.79 -9.59
C THR A 346 -12.09 -2.69 -8.40
N LYS A 347 -11.53 -2.33 -7.24
CA LYS A 347 -11.79 -3.03 -5.99
C LYS A 347 -12.13 -2.05 -4.91
N ASN A 348 -13.17 -2.37 -4.15
CA ASN A 348 -13.59 -1.60 -3.00
C ASN A 348 -13.19 -2.35 -1.72
N GLU A 349 -12.74 -1.59 -0.73
CA GLU A 349 -12.39 -2.08 0.59
C GLU A 349 -13.15 -1.26 1.63
N ARG A 350 -13.87 -1.94 2.52
CA ARG A 350 -14.51 -1.30 3.67
C ARG A 350 -13.41 -0.99 4.69
N ASN A 351 -13.17 0.30 4.87
CA ASN A 351 -12.12 0.83 5.75
C ASN A 351 -12.75 1.64 6.88
N ASP A 352 -11.94 2.00 7.89
CA ASP A 352 -12.36 2.81 9.03
C ASP A 352 -12.54 4.31 8.69
N ILE A 353 -12.67 4.66 7.41
CA ILE A 353 -12.90 6.05 7.00
C ILE A 353 -14.31 6.44 7.41
N THR A 354 -14.40 7.40 8.32
CA THR A 354 -15.66 7.89 8.86
C THR A 354 -16.17 9.13 8.15
N THR A 355 -15.29 9.87 7.44
CA THR A 355 -15.61 11.19 6.91
C THR A 355 -15.00 11.41 5.53
N ASN A 356 -15.77 11.98 4.61
CA ASN A 356 -15.28 12.37 3.30
C ASN A 356 -16.06 13.56 2.73
N ILE A 357 -15.37 14.47 2.06
CA ILE A 357 -16.01 15.50 1.23
C ILE A 357 -15.90 15.09 -0.22
N SER A 358 -17.04 14.97 -0.90
CA SER A 358 -17.06 14.73 -2.33
C SER A 358 -18.11 15.56 -3.07
N GLN A 359 -17.82 15.81 -4.34
CA GLN A 359 -18.67 16.55 -5.23
C GLN A 359 -19.71 15.61 -5.86
N ARG A 360 -21.00 15.87 -5.61
CA ARG A 360 -22.08 15.02 -6.15
C ARG A 360 -22.45 15.39 -7.59
N ASN A 361 -22.31 16.66 -7.94
CA ASN A 361 -22.57 17.23 -9.26
C ASN A 361 -21.79 18.55 -9.40
N THR A 362 -21.86 19.22 -10.55
CA THR A 362 -21.03 20.38 -10.90
C THR A 362 -21.02 21.51 -9.87
N ILE A 363 -22.04 21.61 -9.01
CA ILE A 363 -22.20 22.73 -8.05
C ILE A 363 -22.30 22.26 -6.58
N THR A 364 -22.75 21.03 -6.30
CA THR A 364 -23.03 20.60 -4.91
C THR A 364 -21.92 19.75 -4.32
N TRP A 365 -21.36 20.23 -3.21
CA TRP A 365 -20.43 19.50 -2.36
C TRP A 365 -21.16 18.96 -1.13
N ILE A 366 -20.83 17.73 -0.76
CA ILE A 366 -21.41 17.06 0.40
C ILE A 366 -20.26 16.55 1.29
N LEU A 367 -20.30 16.94 2.57
CA LEU A 367 -19.58 16.31 3.64
C LEU A 367 -20.39 15.09 4.10
N TYR A 368 -19.89 13.91 3.76
CA TYR A 368 -20.42 12.65 4.26
C TYR A 368 -19.78 12.33 5.61
N VAL A 369 -20.61 11.95 6.56
CA VAL A 369 -20.23 11.49 7.90
C VAL A 369 -20.91 10.15 8.16
N THR A 370 -20.24 9.24 8.83
CA THR A 370 -20.84 8.06 9.44
C THR A 370 -21.27 8.40 10.86
N PRO A 371 -22.03 7.54 11.54
CA PRO A 371 -22.29 7.73 12.96
C PRO A 371 -20.98 7.93 13.75
N ASN A 372 -19.98 7.10 13.53
CA ASN A 372 -18.75 7.12 14.35
C ASN A 372 -17.75 8.23 13.98
N SER A 373 -18.05 9.16 13.06
CA SER A 373 -17.08 10.20 12.66
C SER A 373 -16.67 11.11 13.80
N ASN A 374 -15.37 11.37 13.95
CA ASN A 374 -14.90 12.33 14.93
C ASN A 374 -14.67 13.71 14.31
N LEU A 375 -14.66 14.74 15.17
CA LEU A 375 -14.48 16.13 14.74
C LEU A 375 -13.07 16.41 14.19
N ILE A 376 -12.09 15.57 14.52
CA ILE A 376 -10.72 15.66 13.99
C ILE A 376 -10.70 15.25 12.51
N ASP A 377 -11.33 14.14 12.15
CA ASP A 377 -11.47 13.67 10.76
C ASP A 377 -12.24 14.69 9.91
N ILE A 378 -13.30 15.27 10.48
CA ILE A 378 -14.04 16.36 9.84
C ILE A 378 -13.15 17.58 9.65
N SER A 379 -12.38 17.97 10.66
CA SER A 379 -11.43 19.08 10.58
C SER A 379 -10.40 18.84 9.48
N GLN A 380 -9.85 17.64 9.39
CA GLN A 380 -8.91 17.25 8.34
C GLN A 380 -9.52 17.38 6.95
N GLN A 381 -10.74 16.89 6.74
CA GLN A 381 -11.43 16.99 5.45
C GLN A 381 -11.71 18.45 5.08
N LEU A 382 -12.13 19.27 6.04
CA LEU A 382 -12.35 20.69 5.81
C LEU A 382 -11.05 21.41 5.41
N VAL A 383 -9.96 21.22 6.16
CA VAL A 383 -8.65 21.80 5.87
C VAL A 383 -8.16 21.41 4.47
N ASN A 384 -8.22 20.12 4.12
CA ASN A 384 -7.75 19.60 2.84
C ASN A 384 -8.49 20.15 1.62
N HIS A 385 -9.76 20.54 1.80
CA HIS A 385 -10.58 21.11 0.74
C HIS A 385 -10.55 22.64 0.72
N ILE A 386 -10.38 23.29 1.87
CA ILE A 386 -10.33 24.75 1.99
C ILE A 386 -8.96 25.27 1.59
N PHE A 387 -7.88 24.65 2.05
CA PHE A 387 -6.52 25.14 1.85
C PHE A 387 -5.68 24.24 0.94
N THR A 388 -4.61 24.81 0.40
CA THR A 388 -3.52 24.01 -0.21
C THR A 388 -2.84 23.13 0.84
N SER A 389 -2.35 21.96 0.43
CA SER A 389 -1.84 20.90 1.31
C SER A 389 -0.72 21.31 2.27
N HIS A 390 -0.06 22.44 2.04
CA HIS A 390 1.01 22.98 2.89
C HIS A 390 0.50 23.73 4.13
N TYR A 391 -0.81 23.99 4.22
CA TYR A 391 -1.42 24.82 5.26
C TYR A 391 -2.32 23.98 6.18
N GLN A 392 -1.71 23.10 6.99
CA GLN A 392 -2.44 22.16 7.85
C GLN A 392 -2.51 22.66 9.30
N ASN A 393 -3.66 23.24 9.71
CA ASN A 393 -3.94 23.53 11.12
C ASN A 393 -5.21 22.82 11.59
N ILE A 394 -5.16 21.49 11.55
CA ILE A 394 -6.25 20.60 12.00
C ILE A 394 -6.65 20.89 13.46
N PRO A 395 -5.72 21.13 14.42
CA PRO A 395 -6.10 21.45 15.79
C PRO A 395 -6.95 22.71 15.90
N TYR A 396 -6.62 23.77 15.15
CA TYR A 396 -7.40 25.01 15.13
C TYR A 396 -8.82 24.79 14.61
N PHE A 397 -8.97 24.05 13.52
CA PHE A 397 -10.29 23.67 12.99
C PHE A 397 -11.10 22.86 14.00
N ASN A 398 -10.45 21.92 14.69
CA ASN A 398 -11.09 21.14 15.74
C ASN A 398 -11.52 22.03 16.91
N THR A 399 -10.70 23.01 17.32
CA THR A 399 -11.08 24.01 18.33
C THR A 399 -12.28 24.85 17.88
N ILE A 400 -12.32 25.29 16.62
CA ILE A 400 -13.47 26.02 16.09
C ILE A 400 -14.72 25.14 16.08
N LEU A 401 -14.63 23.84 15.85
CA LEU A 401 -15.82 22.96 15.86
C LEU A 401 -16.29 22.60 17.29
N THR A 402 -15.38 22.54 18.25
CA THR A 402 -15.66 22.03 19.61
C THR A 402 -15.92 23.14 20.64
N ALA A 403 -15.12 24.21 20.62
CA ALA A 403 -15.11 25.18 21.71
C ALA A 403 -16.42 25.98 21.81
N PRO A 404 -16.84 26.36 23.03
CA PRO A 404 -17.88 27.35 23.23
C PRO A 404 -17.54 28.70 22.57
N LEU A 405 -18.54 29.40 22.04
CA LEU A 405 -18.32 30.75 21.45
C LEU A 405 -17.71 31.74 22.46
N SER A 406 -18.08 31.63 23.73
CA SER A 406 -17.48 32.38 24.83
C SER A 406 -15.98 32.10 24.97
N ASN A 407 -15.56 30.84 24.87
CA ASN A 407 -14.16 30.44 24.94
C ASN A 407 -13.38 30.94 23.71
N LEU A 408 -13.97 30.87 22.51
CA LEU A 408 -13.36 31.42 21.30
C LEU A 408 -13.18 32.95 21.40
N LYS A 409 -14.11 33.66 22.04
CA LYS A 409 -13.99 35.09 22.34
C LYS A 409 -12.88 35.38 23.35
N ASN A 410 -12.80 34.59 24.42
CA ASN A 410 -11.76 34.72 25.45
C ASN A 410 -10.36 34.35 24.95
N MET A 411 -10.27 33.44 23.98
CA MET A 411 -9.02 33.07 23.29
C MET A 411 -8.57 34.13 22.28
N GLY A 412 -9.30 35.24 22.12
CA GLY A 412 -8.99 36.29 21.16
C GLY A 412 -9.23 35.91 19.70
N ILE A 413 -9.86 34.76 19.42
CA ILE A 413 -10.19 34.30 18.06
C ILE A 413 -11.38 35.10 17.51
N ILE A 414 -12.31 35.54 18.36
CA ILE A 414 -13.43 36.41 17.94
C ILE A 414 -13.12 37.84 18.36
N HIS A 415 -12.68 38.69 17.42
CA HIS A 415 -12.55 40.13 17.66
C HIS A 415 -13.94 40.81 17.63
N PRO A 416 -14.22 41.83 18.48
CA PRO A 416 -15.52 42.51 18.54
C PRO A 416 -15.92 43.34 17.29
N LYS A 417 -15.22 43.21 16.16
CA LYS A 417 -15.39 44.08 14.98
C LYS A 417 -16.31 43.53 13.87
N LEU A 418 -17.05 42.43 14.10
CA LEU A 418 -18.05 41.93 13.14
C LEU A 418 -19.46 42.54 13.34
N GLN A 419 -19.57 43.67 14.03
CA GLN A 419 -20.75 44.54 14.00
C GLN A 419 -20.31 45.96 13.64
N ASN A 420 -20.42 46.28 12.35
CA ASN A 420 -20.77 47.58 11.77
C ASN A 420 -20.09 47.71 10.42
N ASP A 421 -20.89 47.63 9.36
CA ASP A 421 -20.75 48.48 8.16
C ASP A 421 -21.99 48.34 7.27
N GLN A 422 -22.95 49.25 7.45
CA GLN A 422 -23.81 49.76 6.36
C GLN A 422 -24.22 51.21 6.65
N PRO A 423 -24.14 52.15 5.67
CA PRO A 423 -24.80 53.45 5.73
C PRO A 423 -26.26 53.38 5.22
N PRO A 424 -27.09 54.43 5.46
CA PRO A 424 -28.52 54.27 5.72
C PRO A 424 -29.40 54.57 4.50
N GLN A 425 -30.45 53.76 4.25
CA GLN A 425 -31.71 54.24 3.64
C GLN A 425 -32.93 53.44 4.12
N SER A 426 -34.00 54.21 4.34
CA SER A 426 -35.30 53.94 4.93
C SER A 426 -36.21 52.95 4.21
N THR A 427 -36.93 52.11 4.95
CA THR A 427 -38.39 52.23 5.18
C THR A 427 -38.89 51.09 6.10
N SER A 428 -39.84 51.44 6.95
CA SER A 428 -40.46 50.68 8.03
C SER A 428 -41.20 49.41 7.59
N ASN A 429 -41.05 48.30 8.34
CA ASN A 429 -42.15 47.66 9.09
C ASN A 429 -41.67 46.44 9.91
N THR A 430 -41.62 46.67 11.23
CA THR A 430 -41.89 45.78 12.37
C THR A 430 -41.83 44.26 12.18
N LEU A 431 -40.77 43.62 12.70
CA LEU A 431 -40.91 42.45 13.57
C LEU A 431 -39.78 42.51 14.61
N SER A 432 -40.19 42.64 15.87
CA SER A 432 -39.35 42.94 17.03
C SER A 432 -38.23 41.93 17.28
N SER A 433 -37.00 42.41 17.32
CA SER A 433 -35.86 41.72 17.94
C SER A 433 -35.97 41.84 19.46
N LYS A 434 -36.04 40.70 20.16
CA LYS A 434 -35.61 40.59 21.55
C LYS A 434 -34.84 39.29 21.71
N HIS A 435 -33.55 39.38 21.99
CA HIS A 435 -32.82 38.50 22.91
C HIS A 435 -31.47 39.17 23.22
N ASN A 436 -31.55 40.28 23.95
CA ASN A 436 -30.63 40.55 25.04
C ASN A 436 -31.51 40.49 26.28
N GLU A 437 -31.67 39.31 26.87
CA GLU A 437 -32.32 39.19 28.16
C GLU A 437 -31.25 39.23 29.24
N ASP A 438 -31.30 40.28 30.04
CA ASP A 438 -30.74 40.30 31.38
C ASP A 438 -31.21 39.04 32.13
N ILE A 439 -30.27 38.39 32.83
CA ILE A 439 -30.56 37.22 33.67
C ILE A 439 -31.45 37.70 34.83
N SER A 440 -32.77 37.59 34.67
CA SER A 440 -33.73 37.75 35.75
C SER A 440 -33.87 36.45 36.53
N SER A 441 -34.31 36.52 37.79
CA SER A 441 -34.61 35.34 38.62
C SER A 441 -35.73 34.46 38.02
N GLU A 442 -36.54 34.99 37.10
CA GLU A 442 -37.60 34.28 36.38
C GLU A 442 -37.01 33.24 35.41
N ASN A 443 -36.03 33.63 34.58
CA ASN A 443 -35.43 32.77 33.55
C ASN A 443 -34.74 31.53 34.15
N THR A 444 -34.10 31.69 35.30
CA THR A 444 -33.44 30.58 36.03
C THR A 444 -34.47 29.63 36.65
N ARG A 445 -35.66 30.14 37.04
CA ARG A 445 -36.75 29.33 37.60
C ARG A 445 -37.44 28.52 36.50
N ASP A 446 -37.63 29.11 35.33
CA ASP A 446 -38.26 28.43 34.18
C ASP A 446 -37.39 27.32 33.61
N LEU A 447 -36.08 27.54 33.51
CA LEU A 447 -35.13 26.49 33.13
C LEU A 447 -35.12 25.33 34.14
N ARG A 448 -35.07 25.65 35.44
CA ARG A 448 -35.13 24.64 36.52
C ARG A 448 -36.42 23.82 36.41
N ASN A 449 -37.57 24.47 36.22
CA ASN A 449 -38.85 23.80 36.02
C ASN A 449 -38.83 22.92 34.76
N PHE A 450 -38.29 23.42 33.65
CA PHE A 450 -38.18 22.68 32.39
C PHE A 450 -37.34 21.41 32.53
N LEU A 451 -36.16 21.49 33.16
CA LEU A 451 -35.29 20.33 33.37
C LEU A 451 -35.97 19.31 34.28
N GLN A 452 -36.57 19.76 35.39
CA GLN A 452 -37.29 18.89 36.32
C GLN A 452 -38.49 18.20 35.67
N VAL A 453 -39.29 18.93 34.88
CA VAL A 453 -40.43 18.37 34.14
C VAL A 453 -39.94 17.36 33.09
N THR A 454 -38.86 17.66 32.37
CA THR A 454 -38.34 16.77 31.32
C THR A 454 -37.78 15.47 31.91
N ILE A 455 -37.08 15.55 33.04
CA ILE A 455 -36.62 14.35 33.74
C ILE A 455 -37.81 13.57 34.29
N LYS A 456 -38.77 14.24 34.92
CA LYS A 456 -39.97 13.58 35.42
C LYS A 456 -40.76 12.89 34.30
N SER A 457 -40.92 13.51 33.13
CA SER A 457 -41.65 12.91 32.01
C SER A 457 -40.92 11.72 31.39
N ARG A 458 -39.58 11.75 31.32
CA ARG A 458 -38.80 10.65 30.73
C ARG A 458 -38.55 9.49 31.69
N TYR A 459 -38.48 9.75 32.98
CA TYR A 459 -37.97 8.78 33.97
C TYR A 459 -38.97 8.43 35.08
N SER A 460 -40.24 8.86 35.03
CA SER A 460 -41.26 8.44 36.01
C SER A 460 -41.90 7.09 35.67
N ASN A 461 -42.30 6.32 36.69
CA ASN A 461 -42.94 5.01 36.57
C ASN A 461 -44.40 5.01 36.05
N SER A 462 -44.92 6.12 35.52
CA SER A 462 -46.28 6.20 35.00
C SER A 462 -46.34 5.72 33.55
N GLU A 463 -46.93 4.54 33.31
CA GLU A 463 -47.25 3.99 31.98
C GLU A 463 -48.32 4.80 31.21
N SER A 464 -48.57 6.06 31.57
CA SER A 464 -49.60 6.91 30.96
C SER A 464 -49.08 8.32 30.73
N ASN A 465 -48.23 8.49 29.71
CA ASN A 465 -48.23 9.63 28.78
C ASN A 465 -47.11 9.48 27.73
N ILE A 466 -47.15 8.38 26.97
CA ILE A 466 -46.38 8.27 25.72
C ILE A 466 -47.17 8.97 24.62
N ASN A 467 -47.41 10.28 24.74
CA ASN A 467 -47.94 11.12 23.65
C ASN A 467 -47.85 12.61 24.01
N SER A 468 -46.61 13.11 24.18
CA SER A 468 -46.23 14.50 23.87
C SER A 468 -44.76 14.74 24.21
N ILE A 469 -43.88 14.12 23.43
CA ILE A 469 -42.61 14.63 22.89
C ILE A 469 -42.15 13.50 21.96
N LYS A 470 -42.62 13.53 20.70
CA LYS A 470 -42.01 12.73 19.63
C LYS A 470 -40.70 13.40 19.27
N THR A 471 -39.65 13.11 20.02
CA THR A 471 -38.29 13.09 19.47
C THR A 471 -38.03 11.67 19.02
N CYS A 472 -38.26 11.40 17.73
CA CYS A 472 -37.83 10.16 17.09
C CYS A 472 -36.32 10.07 17.24
N ILE A 473 -35.87 9.15 18.10
CA ILE A 473 -34.49 8.72 18.19
C ILE A 473 -34.42 7.47 17.31
N ASP A 474 -33.71 7.59 16.19
CA ASP A 474 -33.23 6.45 15.43
C ASP A 474 -31.71 6.36 15.65
N GLU A 475 -31.27 5.12 15.84
CA GLU A 475 -29.96 4.71 16.28
C GLU A 475 -28.83 5.12 15.30
N ASN A 476 -27.84 5.85 15.81
CA ASN A 476 -26.41 5.51 15.76
C ASN A 476 -25.55 6.77 16.01
N LYS A 477 -24.44 6.54 16.73
CA LYS A 477 -23.83 7.44 17.72
C LYS A 477 -22.72 8.32 17.20
N MET A 478 -22.68 9.55 17.71
CA MET A 478 -21.58 10.52 17.66
C MET A 478 -21.03 10.90 19.05
N ASN A 479 -19.70 10.79 19.14
CA ASN A 479 -18.66 11.45 19.95
C ASN A 479 -18.93 12.36 21.18
N TYR A 480 -18.46 11.90 22.35
CA TYR A 480 -17.15 12.17 23.01
C TYR A 480 -17.21 11.91 24.54
N CYS A 481 -17.87 10.84 24.97
CA CYS A 481 -17.24 9.86 25.85
C CYS A 481 -16.56 8.86 24.90
N GLU A 482 -15.32 8.40 25.16
CA GLU A 482 -14.70 7.29 24.39
C GLU A 482 -15.63 6.06 24.45
N THR A 483 -16.55 5.90 23.51
CA THR A 483 -17.42 4.73 23.44
C THR A 483 -17.09 3.95 22.18
N MET A 484 -16.84 2.67 22.44
CA MET A 484 -16.31 1.65 21.54
C MET A 484 -16.85 1.63 20.12
N PRO A 485 -15.99 1.23 19.16
CA PRO A 485 -16.45 0.65 17.91
C PRO A 485 -17.32 -0.58 18.21
N GLY A 486 -18.50 -0.67 17.60
CA GLY A 486 -19.10 -1.94 17.15
C GLY A 486 -19.35 -3.12 18.12
N TYR A 487 -19.11 -3.04 19.43
CA TYR A 487 -19.42 -4.16 20.34
C TYR A 487 -20.85 -4.04 20.87
N SER A 488 -21.68 -5.02 20.51
CA SER A 488 -23.04 -5.15 21.04
C SER A 488 -22.96 -5.64 22.49
N MET A 489 -23.00 -4.72 23.46
CA MET A 489 -23.16 -5.12 24.86
C MET A 489 -24.47 -5.90 25.04
N HIS A 490 -24.43 -6.96 25.83
CA HIS A 490 -25.60 -7.77 26.14
C HIS A 490 -25.82 -7.86 27.65
N CYS A 491 -27.08 -7.97 28.04
CA CYS A 491 -27.47 -8.12 29.43
C CYS A 491 -27.13 -9.53 29.92
N VAL A 492 -26.37 -9.63 31.01
CA VAL A 492 -25.94 -10.91 31.61
C VAL A 492 -26.64 -11.21 32.93
N GLY A 493 -27.42 -10.27 33.45
CA GLY A 493 -28.20 -10.47 34.66
C GLY A 493 -28.73 -9.18 35.23
N ASN A 494 -29.30 -9.25 36.43
CA ASN A 494 -29.65 -8.07 37.20
C ASN A 494 -29.28 -8.28 38.68
N LEU A 495 -28.91 -7.20 39.35
CA LEU A 495 -28.68 -7.16 40.79
C LEU A 495 -29.47 -6.01 41.40
N GLN A 496 -30.26 -6.30 42.43
CA GLN A 496 -31.13 -5.33 43.09
C GLN A 496 -32.00 -4.50 42.10
N LYS A 497 -32.52 -5.16 41.05
CA LYS A 497 -33.33 -4.55 39.97
C LYS A 497 -32.58 -3.59 39.03
N ILE A 498 -31.25 -3.62 39.01
CA ILE A 498 -30.39 -2.93 38.04
C ILE A 498 -29.83 -3.97 37.07
N GLU A 499 -29.96 -3.74 35.78
CA GLU A 499 -29.40 -4.63 34.75
C GLU A 499 -27.89 -4.49 34.64
N LEU A 500 -27.24 -5.63 34.39
CA LEU A 500 -25.79 -5.77 34.28
C LEU A 500 -25.43 -6.18 32.85
N HIS A 501 -24.51 -5.47 32.23
CA HIS A 501 -24.15 -5.62 30.82
C HIS A 501 -22.64 -5.84 30.64
N ILE A 502 -22.24 -6.61 29.64
CA ILE A 502 -20.84 -6.79 29.24
C ILE A 502 -20.70 -6.83 27.70
N PRO A 503 -19.51 -6.54 27.16
CA PRO A 503 -19.20 -6.77 25.75
C PRO A 503 -19.37 -8.25 25.33
N THR A 504 -19.62 -8.50 24.05
CA THR A 504 -19.91 -9.85 23.51
C THR A 504 -18.75 -10.84 23.68
N ASP A 505 -17.52 -10.34 23.82
CA ASP A 505 -16.26 -11.06 23.93
C ASP A 505 -15.70 -11.15 25.36
N VAL A 506 -16.43 -10.62 26.34
CA VAL A 506 -16.05 -10.64 27.76
C VAL A 506 -16.83 -11.72 28.51
N ASP A 507 -16.16 -12.45 29.40
CA ASP A 507 -16.79 -13.50 30.20
C ASP A 507 -17.68 -12.91 31.31
N GLN A 508 -18.87 -13.48 31.51
CA GLN A 508 -19.83 -13.03 32.52
C GLN A 508 -19.29 -13.06 33.97
N SER A 509 -18.28 -13.88 34.25
CA SER A 509 -17.61 -13.93 35.56
C SER A 509 -16.89 -12.63 35.92
N GLU A 510 -16.56 -11.77 34.95
CA GLU A 510 -15.90 -10.48 35.19
C GLU A 510 -16.75 -9.53 36.03
N ILE A 511 -18.09 -9.57 35.86
CA ILE A 511 -19.04 -8.76 36.62
C ILE A 511 -19.82 -9.57 37.66
N LEU A 512 -20.06 -10.87 37.43
CA LEU A 512 -20.87 -11.74 38.29
C LEU A 512 -20.05 -12.60 39.28
N SER A 513 -18.72 -12.45 39.35
CA SER A 513 -17.92 -13.21 40.32
C SER A 513 -18.24 -12.86 41.77
N GLN A 514 -18.05 -13.84 42.66
CA GLN A 514 -18.36 -13.70 44.09
C GLN A 514 -17.61 -12.53 44.76
N SER A 515 -16.38 -12.23 44.31
CA SER A 515 -15.59 -11.10 44.79
C SER A 515 -16.15 -9.73 44.39
N ARG A 516 -16.98 -9.67 43.33
CA ARG A 516 -17.54 -8.42 42.78
C ARG A 516 -18.90 -8.06 43.36
N ILE A 517 -19.60 -9.00 44.01
CA ILE A 517 -20.97 -8.78 44.53
C ILE A 517 -21.03 -7.63 45.54
N ALA A 518 -20.09 -7.57 46.49
CA ALA A 518 -20.08 -6.53 47.51
C ALA A 518 -19.74 -5.14 46.94
N PRO A 519 -18.65 -4.95 46.15
CA PRO A 519 -18.39 -3.68 45.46
C PRO A 519 -19.52 -3.24 44.53
N LEU A 520 -20.09 -4.15 43.76
CA LEU A 520 -21.21 -3.87 42.85
C LEU A 520 -22.46 -3.43 43.62
N SER A 521 -22.76 -4.07 44.75
CA SER A 521 -23.88 -3.65 45.62
C SER A 521 -23.68 -2.24 46.15
N GLN A 522 -22.47 -1.89 46.58
CA GLN A 522 -22.16 -0.53 47.04
C GLN A 522 -22.30 0.51 45.92
N PHE A 523 -21.85 0.17 44.71
CA PHE A 523 -22.01 1.04 43.54
C PHE A 523 -23.48 1.26 43.20
N ILE A 524 -24.29 0.20 43.21
CA ILE A 524 -25.75 0.28 42.98
C ILE A 524 -26.43 1.17 44.01
N TYR A 525 -26.09 1.05 45.30
CA TYR A 525 -26.66 1.92 46.34
C TYR A 525 -26.34 3.39 46.08
N MET A 526 -25.09 3.70 45.72
CA MET A 526 -24.68 5.07 45.38
C MET A 526 -25.42 5.62 44.15
N LEU A 527 -25.55 4.83 43.07
CA LEU A 527 -26.26 5.26 41.88
C LEU A 527 -27.77 5.46 42.14
N LYS A 528 -28.38 4.64 43.00
CA LYS A 528 -29.78 4.81 43.42
C LYS A 528 -29.98 6.07 44.25
N ASP A 529 -29.07 6.35 45.18
CA ASP A 529 -29.09 7.58 45.96
C ASP A 529 -29.03 8.82 45.05
N LEU A 530 -28.16 8.79 44.04
CA LEU A 530 -28.08 9.86 43.05
C LEU A 530 -29.33 9.91 42.16
N ALA A 531 -29.92 8.76 41.80
CA ALA A 531 -31.17 8.72 41.06
C ALA A 531 -32.31 9.42 41.82
N ASP A 532 -32.36 9.26 43.15
CA ASP A 532 -33.34 9.95 44.02
C ASP A 532 -33.13 11.47 44.05
N VAL A 533 -31.88 11.94 43.91
CA VAL A 533 -31.55 13.36 43.74
C VAL A 533 -32.12 13.87 42.42
N PHE A 534 -31.81 13.20 41.31
CA PHE A 534 -32.27 13.62 39.98
C PHE A 534 -33.75 13.32 39.70
N LYS A 535 -34.44 12.57 40.57
CA LYS A 535 -35.80 12.04 40.36
C LYS A 535 -35.90 11.12 39.15
N VAL A 536 -34.85 10.31 38.94
CA VAL A 536 -34.77 9.31 37.87
C VAL A 536 -35.18 7.94 38.42
N SER A 537 -36.04 7.21 37.70
CA SER A 537 -36.39 5.85 38.11
C SER A 537 -35.16 4.93 38.07
N PRO A 538 -34.92 4.09 39.10
CA PRO A 538 -33.84 3.12 39.10
C PRO A 538 -33.85 2.17 37.89
N LYS A 539 -35.01 1.97 37.22
CA LYS A 539 -35.12 1.15 36.00
C LYS A 539 -34.30 1.71 34.83
N ALA A 540 -34.02 3.00 34.81
CA ALA A 540 -33.24 3.63 33.75
C ALA A 540 -31.73 3.52 33.96
N ILE A 541 -31.29 2.94 35.08
CA ILE A 541 -29.88 2.77 35.42
C ILE A 541 -29.46 1.38 35.01
N HIS A 542 -28.36 1.31 34.27
CA HIS A 542 -27.71 0.08 33.85
C HIS A 542 -26.24 0.17 34.24
N ILE A 543 -25.65 -0.96 34.63
CA ILE A 543 -24.22 -1.04 34.95
C ILE A 543 -23.58 -1.93 33.91
N PHE A 544 -22.44 -1.52 33.38
CA PHE A 544 -21.62 -2.38 32.54
C PHE A 544 -20.21 -2.50 33.10
N TYR A 545 -19.51 -3.58 32.72
CA TYR A 545 -18.10 -3.71 32.99
C TYR A 545 -17.37 -3.98 31.69
N ASP A 546 -16.48 -3.06 31.34
CA ASP A 546 -15.62 -3.18 30.18
C ASP A 546 -14.27 -2.58 30.54
N ASN A 547 -13.26 -3.46 30.61
CA ASN A 547 -11.90 -3.06 30.98
C ASN A 547 -11.14 -2.44 29.79
N SER A 548 -11.59 -2.69 28.56
CA SER A 548 -10.93 -2.24 27.32
C SER A 548 -11.22 -0.78 26.97
N VAL A 549 -12.21 -0.17 27.64
CA VAL A 549 -12.70 1.18 27.34
C VAL A 549 -12.42 2.18 28.45
N ASN A 550 -12.31 3.45 28.07
CA ASN A 550 -12.29 4.56 29.01
C ASN A 550 -13.64 5.30 29.10
N SER A 551 -14.73 4.72 28.57
CA SER A 551 -16.07 5.26 28.80
C SER A 551 -16.44 5.10 30.28
N ILE A 552 -16.58 6.22 30.99
CA ILE A 552 -17.03 6.24 32.38
C ILE A 552 -18.53 5.94 32.46
N ALA A 553 -19.32 6.58 31.60
CA ALA A 553 -20.76 6.39 31.49
C ALA A 553 -21.25 6.86 30.11
N PHE A 554 -22.44 6.43 29.69
CA PHE A 554 -23.09 6.92 28.48
C PHE A 554 -24.62 6.86 28.59
N ASN A 555 -25.30 7.63 27.75
CA ASN A 555 -26.76 7.61 27.63
C ASN A 555 -27.14 6.97 26.29
N ARG A 556 -27.98 5.93 26.33
CA ARG A 556 -28.56 5.29 25.15
C ARG A 556 -30.07 5.34 25.25
N ASP A 557 -30.70 6.28 24.54
CA ASP A 557 -32.15 6.39 24.41
C ASP A 557 -32.90 6.53 25.75
N GLY A 558 -32.27 7.19 26.71
CA GLY A 558 -32.79 7.35 28.06
C GLY A 558 -32.35 6.25 29.03
N ALA A 559 -31.70 5.18 28.58
CA ALA A 559 -31.00 4.24 29.46
C ALA A 559 -29.60 4.77 29.80
N LEU A 560 -29.32 4.89 31.10
CA LEU A 560 -28.10 5.48 31.66
C LEU A 560 -27.15 4.35 32.07
N PHE A 561 -26.06 4.19 31.32
CA PHE A 561 -25.05 3.15 31.54
C PHE A 561 -23.86 3.71 32.30
N PHE A 562 -23.49 3.06 33.40
CA PHE A 562 -22.33 3.44 34.23
C PHE A 562 -21.32 2.29 34.31
N ASN A 563 -20.04 2.60 34.09
CA ASN A 563 -18.99 1.58 34.04
C ASN A 563 -18.48 1.23 35.46
N LEU A 564 -18.64 -0.02 35.86
CA LEU A 564 -18.19 -0.54 37.16
C LEU A 564 -16.67 -0.43 37.32
N LYS A 565 -15.88 -0.52 36.24
CA LYS A 565 -14.40 -0.41 36.27
C LYS A 565 -13.95 0.83 37.04
N PHE A 566 -14.52 1.99 36.72
CA PHE A 566 -14.13 3.25 37.32
C PHE A 566 -14.51 3.34 38.80
N TYR A 567 -15.61 2.71 39.21
CA TYR A 567 -15.95 2.61 40.62
C TYR A 567 -14.92 1.75 41.38
N LEU A 568 -14.56 0.60 40.81
CA LEU A 568 -13.58 -0.31 41.39
C LEU A 568 -12.21 0.35 41.57
N GLU A 569 -11.71 1.01 40.52
CA GLU A 569 -10.39 1.63 40.54
C GLU A 569 -10.32 2.88 41.42
N LEU A 570 -11.36 3.72 41.42
CA LEU A 570 -11.30 5.03 42.07
C LEU A 570 -11.85 5.03 43.51
N HIS A 571 -12.84 4.18 43.80
CA HIS A 571 -13.70 4.37 44.96
C HIS A 571 -13.88 3.12 45.84
N GLU A 572 -13.73 1.89 45.32
CA GLU A 572 -13.95 0.66 46.09
C GLU A 572 -13.22 0.64 47.44
N GLN A 573 -11.90 0.90 47.43
CA GLN A 573 -11.10 0.82 48.65
C GLN A 573 -11.53 1.83 49.72
N LYS A 574 -12.02 3.00 49.30
CA LYS A 574 -12.45 4.08 50.17
C LYS A 574 -13.91 3.96 50.60
N CYS A 575 -14.74 3.23 49.84
CA CYS A 575 -16.18 3.11 50.03
C CYS A 575 -16.62 1.73 50.58
N LYS A 576 -15.74 1.00 51.28
CA LYS A 576 -16.04 -0.35 51.81
C LYS A 576 -17.24 -0.40 52.75
N THR A 577 -17.42 0.64 53.58
CA THR A 577 -18.49 0.71 54.59
C THR A 577 -19.55 1.76 54.25
N LYS A 578 -19.14 2.93 53.76
CA LYS A 578 -20.05 4.01 53.31
C LYS A 578 -19.44 4.83 52.16
N PRO A 579 -20.27 5.44 51.28
CA PRO A 579 -19.77 6.34 50.24
C PRO A 579 -19.03 7.55 50.83
N THR A 580 -17.96 7.98 50.15
CA THR A 580 -17.24 9.22 50.50
C THR A 580 -17.81 10.43 49.77
N ILE A 581 -17.55 11.64 50.29
CA ILE A 581 -17.93 12.90 49.62
C ILE A 581 -17.33 12.99 48.22
N ASP A 582 -16.09 12.54 48.03
CA ASP A 582 -15.41 12.56 46.74
C ASP A 582 -16.09 11.62 45.73
N ALA A 583 -16.46 10.40 46.16
CA ALA A 583 -17.14 9.43 45.30
C ALA A 583 -18.54 9.90 44.91
N MET A 584 -19.32 10.41 45.88
CA MET A 584 -20.66 10.93 45.63
C MET A 584 -20.63 12.15 44.70
N THR A 585 -19.66 13.05 44.88
CA THR A 585 -19.49 14.24 44.03
C THR A 585 -19.08 13.86 42.61
N TYR A 586 -18.15 12.90 42.47
CA TYR A 586 -17.72 12.39 41.17
C TYR A 586 -18.88 11.79 40.38
N TRP A 587 -19.63 10.87 40.98
CA TRP A 587 -20.75 10.25 40.27
C TRP A 587 -21.92 11.21 40.05
N PHE A 588 -22.12 12.22 40.91
CA PHE A 588 -23.08 13.31 40.68
C PHE A 588 -22.76 14.11 39.40
N THR A 589 -21.49 14.49 39.19
CA THR A 589 -21.09 15.21 37.97
C THR A 589 -21.22 14.31 36.74
N ILE A 590 -20.83 13.03 36.82
CA ILE A 590 -21.05 12.06 35.73
C ILE A 590 -22.55 11.93 35.41
N TYR A 591 -23.43 11.90 36.43
CA TYR A 591 -24.87 11.87 36.21
C TYR A 591 -25.37 13.11 35.44
N CYS A 592 -24.90 14.31 35.81
CA CYS A 592 -25.23 15.55 35.09
C CYS A 592 -24.79 15.49 33.62
N HIS A 593 -23.60 14.94 33.35
CA HIS A 593 -23.05 14.75 32.01
C HIS A 593 -23.93 13.82 31.17
N VAL A 594 -24.27 12.64 31.73
CA VAL A 594 -25.09 11.63 31.05
C VAL A 594 -26.51 12.13 30.81
N LEU A 595 -27.07 12.94 31.72
CA LEU A 595 -28.38 13.57 31.53
C LEU A 595 -28.35 14.68 30.47
N ALA A 596 -27.27 15.44 30.34
CA ALA A 596 -27.12 16.44 29.28
C ALA A 596 -27.21 15.81 27.87
N HIS A 597 -26.74 14.57 27.72
CA HIS A 597 -26.87 13.81 26.48
C HIS A 597 -28.31 13.45 26.07
N ASN A 598 -29.30 13.66 26.95
CA ASN A 598 -30.72 13.61 26.55
C ASN A 598 -31.10 14.72 25.55
N PHE A 599 -30.31 15.79 25.47
CA PHE A 599 -30.59 16.98 24.67
C PHE A 599 -29.58 17.13 23.52
N ILE A 600 -28.28 16.99 23.80
CA ILE A 600 -27.21 17.20 22.81
C ILE A 600 -26.19 16.06 22.85
N GLN A 601 -25.85 15.53 21.68
CA GLN A 601 -24.81 14.50 21.52
C GLN A 601 -23.40 15.11 21.46
N LEU A 602 -23.25 16.25 20.77
CA LEU A 602 -21.96 16.93 20.59
C LEU A 602 -21.50 17.67 21.85
N HIS A 603 -20.25 17.47 22.27
CA HIS A 603 -19.62 18.19 23.38
C HIS A 603 -19.24 19.63 23.00
N ASN A 604 -20.25 20.46 22.73
CA ASN A 604 -20.12 21.86 22.35
C ASN A 604 -20.68 22.79 23.45
N SER A 605 -20.76 24.10 23.20
CA SER A 605 -21.33 25.07 24.15
C SER A 605 -22.73 24.72 24.65
N GLU A 606 -23.58 24.11 23.81
CA GLU A 606 -24.93 23.72 24.22
C GLU A 606 -24.86 22.57 25.22
N PHE A 607 -23.98 21.59 25.00
CA PHE A 607 -23.74 20.52 25.96
C PHE A 607 -23.28 21.06 27.32
N GLU A 608 -22.29 21.95 27.34
CA GLU A 608 -21.81 22.59 28.57
C GLU A 608 -22.91 23.38 29.30
N TYR A 609 -23.78 24.05 28.54
CA TYR A 609 -24.95 24.74 29.09
C TYR A 609 -25.90 23.77 29.80
N TYR A 610 -26.30 22.66 29.18
CA TYR A 610 -27.18 21.68 29.84
C TYR A 610 -26.49 20.97 31.00
N TYR A 611 -25.23 20.58 30.84
CA TYR A 611 -24.42 19.97 31.89
C TYR A 611 -24.37 20.85 33.16
N SER A 612 -23.98 22.12 33.00
CA SER A 612 -23.92 23.08 34.11
C SER A 612 -25.30 23.40 34.70
N SER A 613 -26.34 23.47 33.87
CA SER A 613 -27.72 23.69 34.34
C SER A 613 -28.25 22.53 35.16
N PHE A 614 -27.92 21.27 34.80
CA PHE A 614 -28.24 20.10 35.62
C PHE A 614 -27.55 20.15 36.97
N ALA A 615 -26.24 20.45 36.99
CA ALA A 615 -25.50 20.59 38.23
C ALA A 615 -26.12 21.68 39.14
N GLN A 616 -26.36 22.88 38.62
CA GLN A 616 -26.96 23.98 39.38
C GLN A 616 -28.38 23.68 39.88
N THR A 617 -29.14 22.90 39.12
CA THR A 617 -30.53 22.57 39.47
C THR A 617 -30.60 21.61 40.64
N TYR A 618 -29.78 20.55 40.62
CA TYR A 618 -29.89 19.42 41.55
C TYR A 618 -28.84 19.42 42.68
N ILE A 619 -27.89 20.37 42.68
CA ILE A 619 -26.91 20.48 43.76
C ILE A 619 -27.54 20.69 45.16
N PRO A 620 -28.69 21.39 45.34
CA PRO A 620 -29.31 21.50 46.66
C PRO A 620 -29.84 20.15 47.16
N ASP A 621 -30.53 19.39 46.31
CA ASP A 621 -31.02 18.04 46.62
C ASP A 621 -29.87 17.07 46.91
N PHE A 622 -28.76 17.20 46.18
CA PHE A 622 -27.53 16.46 46.44
C PHE A 622 -26.98 16.74 47.83
N PHE A 623 -26.87 18.00 48.25
CA PHE A 623 -26.40 18.34 49.60
C PHE A 623 -27.35 17.82 50.69
N GLU A 624 -28.66 17.82 50.45
CA GLU A 624 -29.63 17.25 51.39
C GLU A 624 -29.43 15.73 51.56
N LEU A 625 -29.21 15.01 50.47
CA LEU A 625 -28.87 13.58 50.49
C LEU A 625 -27.58 13.32 51.28
N MET A 626 -26.52 14.10 51.02
CA MET A 626 -25.24 13.94 51.72
C MET A 626 -25.38 14.10 53.23
N ARG A 627 -26.23 15.06 53.67
CA ARG A 627 -26.57 15.24 55.08
C ARG A 627 -27.33 14.06 55.64
N LYS A 628 -28.34 13.53 54.92
CA LYS A 628 -29.13 12.35 55.34
C LYS A 628 -28.28 11.09 55.49
N ARG A 629 -27.24 10.94 54.67
CA ARG A 629 -26.30 9.81 54.72
C ARG A 629 -25.14 9.99 55.72
N GLU A 630 -25.14 11.07 56.50
CA GLU A 630 -24.08 11.40 57.48
C GLU A 630 -22.66 11.36 56.87
N ILE A 631 -22.54 11.83 55.63
CA ILE A 631 -21.26 11.90 54.95
C ILE A 631 -20.60 13.24 55.32
N GLN A 632 -19.51 13.18 56.09
CA GLN A 632 -18.83 14.37 56.59
C GLN A 632 -18.24 15.19 55.44
N PHE A 633 -18.61 16.48 55.38
CA PHE A 633 -17.91 17.47 54.57
C PHE A 633 -16.53 17.72 55.18
N LYS A 634 -15.50 16.99 54.74
CA LYS A 634 -14.14 17.52 54.87
C LYS A 634 -14.00 18.70 53.92
N THR A 635 -13.22 19.70 54.30
CA THR A 635 -12.88 20.86 53.45
C THR A 635 -12.61 20.38 52.02
N PHE A 636 -13.53 20.69 51.11
CA PHE A 636 -13.47 20.28 49.71
C PHE A 636 -12.19 20.85 49.11
N ASN A 637 -11.18 20.01 48.93
CA ASN A 637 -9.93 20.43 48.33
C ASN A 637 -10.09 20.41 46.80
N VAL A 638 -10.62 21.51 46.28
CA VAL A 638 -10.84 21.78 44.85
C VAL A 638 -9.60 21.43 44.03
N LYS A 639 -8.39 21.72 44.54
CA LYS A 639 -7.13 21.41 43.85
C LYS A 639 -6.87 19.91 43.73
N THR A 640 -7.16 19.12 44.75
CA THR A 640 -6.96 17.65 44.70
C THR A 640 -7.96 16.99 43.77
N PHE A 641 -9.24 17.42 43.82
CA PHE A 641 -10.28 16.92 42.91
C PHE A 641 -9.94 17.19 41.45
N TRP A 642 -9.64 18.44 41.08
CA TRP A 642 -9.28 18.78 39.69
C TRP A 642 -7.93 18.19 39.27
N LYS A 643 -6.98 18.00 40.20
CA LYS A 643 -5.70 17.33 39.90
C LYS A 643 -5.89 15.85 39.62
N ASP A 644 -6.73 15.15 40.38
CA ASP A 644 -7.04 13.74 40.13
C ASP A 644 -7.92 13.57 38.88
N PHE A 645 -8.92 14.44 38.68
CA PHE A 645 -9.77 14.48 37.48
C PHE A 645 -8.96 14.76 36.20
N ASN A 646 -8.08 15.77 36.20
CA ASN A 646 -7.21 16.09 35.06
C ASN A 646 -6.09 15.06 34.84
N ARG A 647 -5.56 14.42 35.90
CA ARG A 647 -4.59 13.32 35.78
C ARG A 647 -5.20 12.10 35.11
N ILE A 648 -6.50 11.87 35.28
CA ILE A 648 -7.25 10.79 34.65
C ILE A 648 -7.59 11.16 33.18
N LEU A 649 -8.01 12.40 32.91
CA LEU A 649 -8.24 12.88 31.53
C LEU A 649 -6.96 12.89 30.68
N ASN A 650 -5.79 13.07 31.28
CA ASN A 650 -4.49 13.12 30.59
C ASN A 650 -3.72 11.79 30.61
N ARG A 651 -4.32 10.68 31.05
CA ARG A 651 -3.79 9.33 30.83
C ARG A 651 -4.46 8.72 29.60
N ASN A 652 -4.12 9.27 28.44
CA ASN A 652 -4.07 8.66 27.12
C ASN A 652 -3.21 9.55 26.23
#